data_AF-A0A1V6Y9V6-F1
#
_entry.id   AF-A0A1V6Y9V6-F1
#
_cell.length_a   1.000
_cell.length_b   1.000
_cell.length_c   1.000
_cell.angle_alpha   90.00
_cell.angle_beta   90.00
_cell.angle_gamma   90.00
#
_symmetry.space_group_name_H-M   'P 1'
#
loop_
_entity.id
_entity.type
_entity.pdbx_description
1 polymer ?
#
loop_
_entity_poly.entity_id
_entity_poly.type
_entity_poly.pdbx_seq_one_letter_code
_entity_poly.pdbx_strand_id
1 'polypeptide(L)'
;MIPKLLFYLFLFVLVARANNCLSGIDFNTCCSESDEGTGTVDGVVYKYICNSYPNPVRTGGGGVFKGTGKECAKRCAQDPDCAATAWNPNEGGTCWLSKGTNYGQTRLNNWILIKKTSETADETPAECKPLVDRAVEEAQKEQQSNCDREKTALKQKTERECAANVKKCNTEKTSAENNLQQCNSARQKCSNKLDDCGKQFSRCRKENDQCQTKQENCQKQKDQCKTEQEDCQKQKDQCKTEQEDCHDRESQCQKEKGLCETEQEDCQKQNDQCHDRESQCQKQKDQCQTEQEDCQKQNDQCKTEQEDCHDRESQCQKQKDQCQTKQEDCQKQNDQCRDRESQCQSDNEQCHDQNEECQSEKEECKQQQSQGSGQSARQWKFAKSLKSHDATAISVAFSPNSKKIASTSRQGVVVLADAETGATIKKLDGEQGILYSAEFSPDGQKLATGTAYNDIIIWDVQSGDSRIFEGHKGDVNSVAFSPDGKQLVSGSNDKDVRLWDVKSGKSQVLGSHSRTVTVVAFSPDGKTVASGSYDNTVKLWDAKSKTLIRQLKGHANFVKSLAFSPTDGKYLASGSDDKKIQLWEVATGETGKALSGHTASVTGLAFSPGGQQLVSTSEDKTIRVWGLVNESIVKTYTAKVNDVAISPDGKRFATAASDGQIQVFKSA
;
A
#
# COMPACT_ATOMS: atom_id res chain seq x y z
N MET A 1 -13.95 30.31 9.63
CA MET A 1 -15.10 30.21 10.55
C MET A 1 -16.22 31.18 10.16
N ILE A 2 -16.59 31.24 8.86
CA ILE A 2 -17.46 32.29 8.30
C ILE A 2 -18.79 31.78 7.67
N PRO A 3 -18.94 30.56 7.10
CA PRO A 3 -20.10 30.24 6.25
C PRO A 3 -21.45 30.16 7.00
N LYS A 4 -21.45 30.10 8.34
CA LYS A 4 -22.69 30.02 9.13
C LYS A 4 -23.50 31.31 9.16
N LEU A 5 -22.91 32.50 8.94
CA LEU A 5 -23.66 33.76 9.08
C LEU A 5 -24.60 34.05 7.89
N LEU A 6 -24.15 33.77 6.66
CA LEU A 6 -24.88 34.12 5.43
C LEU A 6 -26.20 33.34 5.28
N PHE A 7 -26.23 32.08 5.74
CA PHE A 7 -27.41 31.21 5.63
C PHE A 7 -28.62 31.72 6.43
N TYR A 8 -28.40 32.40 7.56
CA TYR A 8 -29.49 32.95 8.39
C TYR A 8 -30.12 34.21 7.79
N LEU A 9 -29.39 35.00 7.00
CA LEU A 9 -29.96 36.17 6.33
C LEU A 9 -30.99 35.74 5.25
N PHE A 10 -30.72 34.62 4.59
CA PHE A 10 -31.51 34.17 3.43
C PHE A 10 -32.89 33.62 3.80
N LEU A 11 -33.01 32.90 4.92
CA LEU A 11 -34.32 32.41 5.41
C LEU A 11 -35.30 33.55 5.73
N PHE A 12 -34.78 34.69 6.19
CA PHE A 12 -35.61 35.78 6.75
C PHE A 12 -36.49 36.49 5.71
N VAL A 13 -36.15 36.39 4.43
CA VAL A 13 -36.87 37.06 3.32
C VAL A 13 -38.05 36.22 2.80
N LEU A 14 -37.96 34.89 2.88
CA LEU A 14 -38.96 33.98 2.29
C LEU A 14 -40.24 33.85 3.13
N VAL A 15 -40.14 33.89 4.46
CA VAL A 15 -41.28 33.67 5.38
C VAL A 15 -42.35 34.77 5.27
N ALA A 16 -41.98 35.98 4.86
CA ALA A 16 -42.83 37.17 4.92
C ALA A 16 -44.04 37.23 3.96
N ARG A 17 -44.29 36.19 3.13
CA ARG A 17 -45.33 36.21 2.08
C ARG A 17 -46.44 35.15 2.18
N ALA A 18 -46.39 34.21 3.12
CA ALA A 18 -47.32 33.05 3.15
C ALA A 18 -48.55 33.21 4.08
N ASN A 19 -48.58 34.21 4.97
CA ASN A 19 -49.40 34.23 6.20
C ASN A 19 -50.94 34.46 6.08
N ASN A 20 -51.60 34.18 4.94
CA ASN A 20 -52.98 34.62 4.70
C ASN A 20 -54.10 33.55 4.76
N CYS A 21 -53.82 32.28 5.06
CA CYS A 21 -54.85 31.24 5.20
C CYS A 21 -54.56 30.21 6.32
N LEU A 22 -55.40 30.15 7.37
CA LEU A 22 -55.85 28.90 8.04
C LEU A 22 -56.67 29.14 9.33
N SER A 23 -57.59 28.22 9.64
CA SER A 23 -58.24 28.14 10.97
C SER A 23 -58.95 26.80 11.26
N GLY A 24 -58.44 26.00 12.22
CA GLY A 24 -59.22 24.97 12.94
C GLY A 24 -58.57 23.60 13.17
N ILE A 25 -58.13 23.30 14.40
CA ILE A 25 -57.77 21.96 14.92
C ILE A 25 -58.20 21.88 16.41
N ASP A 26 -58.54 20.70 16.93
CA ASP A 26 -58.84 20.45 18.36
C ASP A 26 -57.98 19.31 18.95
N PHE A 27 -57.78 19.29 20.27
CA PHE A 27 -56.62 18.64 20.94
C PHE A 27 -56.94 17.43 21.85
N ASN A 28 -58.21 17.05 22.04
CA ASN A 28 -58.63 16.30 23.25
C ASN A 28 -58.43 14.76 23.26
N THR A 29 -57.80 14.13 22.26
CA THR A 29 -57.93 12.66 22.07
C THR A 29 -56.64 11.87 21.84
N CYS A 30 -55.44 12.46 21.95
CA CYS A 30 -54.17 11.78 21.72
C CYS A 30 -53.23 11.87 22.93
N CYS A 31 -52.91 10.72 23.55
CA CYS A 31 -51.55 10.33 23.97
C CYS A 31 -51.57 8.93 24.59
N SER A 32 -51.26 7.93 23.77
CA SER A 32 -50.87 6.59 24.20
C SER A 32 -49.62 6.21 23.42
N GLU A 33 -48.48 6.23 24.11
CA GLU A 33 -47.13 6.24 23.52
C GLU A 33 -46.78 7.58 22.82
N SER A 34 -45.55 7.70 22.29
CA SER A 34 -44.84 8.99 22.22
C SER A 34 -45.04 9.79 20.92
N ASP A 35 -46.16 10.50 20.82
CA ASP A 35 -46.44 11.44 19.73
C ASP A 35 -46.02 12.89 20.06
N GLU A 36 -45.53 13.62 19.05
CA GLU A 36 -45.48 15.09 19.01
C GLU A 36 -46.62 15.61 18.12
N GLY A 37 -47.19 16.78 18.46
CA GLY A 37 -48.24 17.38 17.65
C GLY A 37 -48.33 18.89 17.69
N THR A 38 -49.11 19.43 16.76
CA THR A 38 -49.40 20.86 16.57
C THR A 38 -50.90 21.12 16.57
N GLY A 39 -51.27 22.36 16.90
CA GLY A 39 -52.62 22.89 16.70
C GLY A 39 -52.68 24.34 17.16
N THR A 40 -53.84 24.99 16.97
CA THR A 40 -53.95 26.45 17.07
C THR A 40 -55.02 26.86 18.07
N VAL A 41 -54.69 27.77 18.99
CA VAL A 41 -55.64 28.38 19.93
C VAL A 41 -55.60 29.90 19.77
N ASP A 42 -56.76 30.49 19.47
CA ASP A 42 -56.94 31.94 19.26
C ASP A 42 -55.90 32.57 18.30
N GLY A 43 -55.55 31.86 17.22
CA GLY A 43 -54.59 32.31 16.19
C GLY A 43 -53.11 32.01 16.47
N VAL A 44 -52.75 31.52 17.66
CA VAL A 44 -51.38 31.14 18.02
C VAL A 44 -51.20 29.63 17.91
N VAL A 45 -50.16 29.17 17.21
CA VAL A 45 -49.82 27.74 17.15
C VAL A 45 -49.12 27.32 18.45
N TYR A 46 -49.47 26.14 18.94
CA TYR A 46 -48.81 25.48 20.06
C TYR A 46 -48.28 24.12 19.61
N LYS A 47 -47.01 23.84 19.95
CA LYS A 47 -46.46 22.48 19.90
C LYS A 47 -46.65 21.80 21.25
N TYR A 48 -47.16 20.57 21.23
CA TYR A 48 -47.27 19.73 22.42
C TYR A 48 -46.43 18.46 22.28
N ILE A 49 -45.87 18.02 23.40
CA ILE A 49 -45.03 16.82 23.49
C ILE A 49 -45.44 16.07 24.76
N CYS A 50 -45.86 14.81 24.60
CA CYS A 50 -46.10 13.89 25.71
C CYS A 50 -44.77 13.21 26.10
N ASN A 51 -44.14 13.68 27.18
CA ASN A 51 -42.79 13.24 27.55
C ASN A 51 -42.64 12.97 29.05
N SER A 52 -41.61 12.21 29.42
CA SER A 52 -41.48 11.63 30.77
C SER A 52 -40.69 12.47 31.79
N TYR A 53 -40.16 13.63 31.38
CA TYR A 53 -39.57 14.72 32.18
C TYR A 53 -39.55 15.99 31.27
N PRO A 54 -39.32 17.24 31.76
CA PRO A 54 -38.80 17.60 33.09
C PRO A 54 -39.76 18.35 34.02
N ASN A 55 -39.49 18.23 35.31
CA ASN A 55 -40.16 18.90 36.42
C ASN A 55 -39.63 20.36 36.55
N PRO A 56 -40.48 21.41 36.59
CA PRO A 56 -40.01 22.79 36.58
C PRO A 56 -39.38 23.23 37.92
N VAL A 57 -38.18 23.83 37.85
CA VAL A 57 -37.50 24.41 39.01
C VAL A 57 -38.16 25.73 39.41
N ARG A 58 -38.30 25.96 40.72
CA ARG A 58 -39.13 27.01 41.30
C ARG A 58 -38.45 28.40 41.31
N THR A 59 -38.29 29.02 40.14
CA THR A 59 -37.75 30.38 39.98
C THR A 59 -38.71 31.33 39.25
N GLY A 60 -39.49 32.10 40.02
CA GLY A 60 -40.18 33.32 39.55
C GLY A 60 -41.61 33.16 38.99
N GLY A 61 -42.56 33.89 39.57
CA GLY A 61 -43.71 34.50 38.89
C GLY A 61 -44.85 33.64 38.32
N GLY A 62 -44.70 32.31 38.18
CA GLY A 62 -45.73 31.43 37.60
C GLY A 62 -46.85 31.01 38.58
N GLY A 63 -48.12 31.19 38.18
CA GLY A 63 -49.29 30.74 38.94
C GLY A 63 -49.69 29.28 38.66
N VAL A 64 -50.37 28.65 39.63
CA VAL A 64 -50.91 27.27 39.54
C VAL A 64 -52.43 27.31 39.53
N PHE A 65 -53.08 26.50 38.69
CA PHE A 65 -54.54 26.36 38.65
C PHE A 65 -54.97 24.98 38.16
N LYS A 66 -56.27 24.71 38.15
CA LYS A 66 -56.86 23.48 37.58
C LYS A 66 -57.70 23.77 36.34
N GLY A 67 -57.71 22.84 35.40
CA GLY A 67 -58.44 22.90 34.13
C GLY A 67 -58.02 21.81 33.14
N THR A 68 -58.64 21.81 31.97
CA THR A 68 -58.23 21.02 30.81
C THR A 68 -57.00 21.64 30.11
N GLY A 69 -56.22 20.84 29.39
CA GLY A 69 -55.05 21.35 28.65
C GLY A 69 -55.37 22.52 27.71
N LYS A 70 -56.57 22.54 27.12
CA LYS A 70 -57.10 23.60 26.25
C LYS A 70 -57.30 24.93 27.00
N GLU A 71 -57.85 24.89 28.21
CA GLU A 71 -58.00 26.08 29.07
C GLU A 71 -56.64 26.61 29.55
N CYS A 72 -55.67 25.71 29.76
CA CYS A 72 -54.33 26.09 30.19
C CYS A 72 -53.50 26.71 29.07
N ALA A 73 -53.60 26.19 27.85
CA ALA A 73 -53.08 26.84 26.65
C ALA A 73 -53.71 28.23 26.45
N LYS A 74 -55.04 28.36 26.58
CA LYS A 74 -55.74 29.65 26.45
C LYS A 74 -55.32 30.69 27.50
N ARG A 75 -55.01 30.27 28.74
CA ARG A 75 -54.45 31.15 29.77
C ARG A 75 -53.00 31.56 29.47
N CYS A 76 -52.16 30.67 28.95
CA CYS A 76 -50.82 31.03 28.48
C CYS A 76 -50.86 31.91 27.21
N ALA A 77 -51.92 31.82 26.40
CA ALA A 77 -52.14 32.77 25.30
C ALA A 77 -52.34 34.20 25.82
N GLN A 78 -53.17 34.35 26.84
CA GLN A 78 -53.62 35.62 27.43
C GLN A 78 -52.61 36.30 28.35
N ASP A 79 -51.67 35.56 28.95
CA ASP A 79 -50.53 36.14 29.69
C ASP A 79 -49.40 36.54 28.70
N PRO A 80 -49.02 37.83 28.59
CA PRO A 80 -47.99 38.28 27.65
C PRO A 80 -46.60 37.68 27.90
N ASP A 81 -46.26 37.38 29.16
CA ASP A 81 -44.92 36.88 29.52
C ASP A 81 -44.83 35.35 29.46
N CYS A 82 -45.95 34.64 29.23
CA CYS A 82 -45.99 33.18 29.30
C CYS A 82 -45.27 32.53 28.12
N ALA A 83 -44.20 31.78 28.41
CA ALA A 83 -43.37 31.11 27.42
C ALA A 83 -43.85 29.67 27.11
N ALA A 84 -44.34 28.95 28.13
CA ALA A 84 -44.96 27.65 27.98
C ALA A 84 -45.89 27.33 29.17
N THR A 85 -46.76 26.34 28.98
CA THR A 85 -47.56 25.73 30.06
C THR A 85 -47.31 24.22 30.11
N ALA A 86 -47.36 23.65 31.31
CA ALA A 86 -47.37 22.21 31.53
C ALA A 86 -48.71 21.79 32.14
N TRP A 87 -49.22 20.62 31.76
CA TRP A 87 -50.49 20.06 32.25
C TRP A 87 -50.32 18.59 32.69
N ASN A 88 -50.90 18.26 33.83
CA ASN A 88 -50.96 16.89 34.36
C ASN A 88 -52.43 16.43 34.43
N PRO A 89 -52.87 15.50 33.56
CA PRO A 89 -54.22 14.96 33.62
C PRO A 89 -54.46 14.12 34.89
N ASN A 90 -53.43 13.44 35.41
CA ASN A 90 -53.53 12.49 36.51
C ASN A 90 -53.67 13.18 37.90
N GLU A 91 -53.31 14.47 38.02
CA GLU A 91 -53.53 15.29 39.23
C GLU A 91 -54.81 16.14 39.14
N GLY A 92 -55.87 15.59 38.53
CA GLY A 92 -57.17 16.25 38.38
C GLY A 92 -57.07 17.51 37.52
N GLY A 93 -56.27 17.44 36.45
CA GLY A 93 -56.06 18.54 35.51
C GLY A 93 -55.32 19.73 36.10
N THR A 94 -54.16 19.52 36.73
CA THR A 94 -53.37 20.62 37.31
C THR A 94 -52.43 21.24 36.27
N CYS A 95 -52.34 22.57 36.23
CA CYS A 95 -51.61 23.36 35.24
C CYS A 95 -50.63 24.35 35.85
N TRP A 96 -49.49 24.54 35.16
CA TRP A 96 -48.38 25.42 35.56
C TRP A 96 -47.87 26.26 34.40
N LEU A 97 -47.68 27.56 34.61
CA LEU A 97 -47.18 28.52 33.60
C LEU A 97 -45.72 28.92 33.88
N SER A 98 -44.90 29.02 32.84
CA SER A 98 -43.54 29.58 32.91
C SER A 98 -43.46 30.97 32.30
N LYS A 99 -42.56 31.81 32.84
CA LYS A 99 -42.14 33.09 32.24
C LYS A 99 -40.62 33.03 32.01
N GLY A 100 -40.18 33.29 30.77
CA GLY A 100 -38.77 33.19 30.36
C GLY A 100 -38.32 31.80 29.85
N THR A 101 -37.03 31.69 29.50
CA THR A 101 -36.49 30.64 28.60
C THR A 101 -35.60 29.57 29.25
N ASN A 102 -35.28 29.66 30.54
CA ASN A 102 -34.36 28.72 31.20
C ASN A 102 -35.05 27.41 31.61
N TYR A 103 -34.62 26.30 31.01
CA TYR A 103 -35.06 24.94 31.37
C TYR A 103 -33.85 24.03 31.66
N GLY A 104 -33.77 23.52 32.89
CA GLY A 104 -32.78 22.54 33.34
C GLY A 104 -33.34 21.12 33.40
N GLN A 105 -32.46 20.12 33.27
CA GLN A 105 -32.85 18.70 33.40
C GLN A 105 -32.98 18.29 34.87
N THR A 106 -33.94 17.40 35.18
CA THR A 106 -33.70 16.07 35.79
C THR A 106 -35.04 15.41 36.13
N ARG A 107 -35.39 14.33 35.39
CA ARG A 107 -36.37 13.15 35.56
C ARG A 107 -39.38 13.18 35.83
N LEU A 108 -40.21 12.30 36.51
CA LEU A 108 -41.66 12.33 36.81
C LEU A 108 -42.58 12.39 35.58
N ASN A 109 -42.84 11.19 35.05
CA ASN A 109 -43.79 10.90 33.98
C ASN A 109 -45.17 11.56 34.20
N ASN A 110 -45.94 11.67 33.11
CA ASN A 110 -47.34 12.10 33.04
C ASN A 110 -47.59 13.61 32.94
N TRP A 111 -46.65 14.38 32.40
CA TRP A 111 -46.85 15.79 32.04
C TRP A 111 -46.85 16.00 30.52
N ILE A 112 -47.80 16.78 30.02
CA ILE A 112 -47.79 17.29 28.64
C ILE A 112 -47.22 18.70 28.68
N LEU A 113 -46.12 18.92 27.94
CA LEU A 113 -45.53 20.25 27.76
C LEU A 113 -46.15 20.89 26.51
N ILE A 114 -46.73 22.07 26.67
CA ILE A 114 -47.37 22.85 25.60
C ILE A 114 -46.63 24.18 25.47
N LYS A 115 -45.88 24.36 24.38
CA LYS A 115 -45.05 25.54 24.14
C LYS A 115 -45.74 26.52 23.19
N LYS A 116 -45.77 27.80 23.57
CA LYS A 116 -46.26 28.92 22.75
C LYS A 116 -45.27 29.14 21.61
N THR A 117 -45.72 29.04 20.35
CA THR A 117 -44.90 29.27 19.15
C THR A 117 -45.51 30.40 18.33
N SER A 118 -44.68 31.36 17.90
CA SER A 118 -45.11 32.68 17.41
C SER A 118 -45.42 32.72 15.91
N GLU A 119 -45.90 31.63 15.33
CA GLU A 119 -46.08 31.44 13.90
C GLU A 119 -47.48 30.86 13.62
N THR A 120 -48.01 31.11 12.42
CA THR A 120 -49.33 30.63 11.95
C THR A 120 -49.15 29.40 11.05
N ALA A 121 -50.23 28.65 10.79
CA ALA A 121 -50.17 27.28 10.27
C ALA A 121 -50.08 27.17 8.72
N ASP A 122 -49.72 25.97 8.23
CA ASP A 122 -49.42 25.65 6.83
C ASP A 122 -50.64 25.35 5.93
N GLU A 123 -51.07 26.32 5.10
CA GLU A 123 -51.68 26.06 3.79
C GLU A 123 -51.20 27.13 2.79
N THR A 124 -50.54 26.73 1.70
CA THR A 124 -50.05 27.67 0.66
C THR A 124 -51.04 27.78 -0.50
N PRO A 125 -51.67 28.96 -0.74
CA PRO A 125 -52.59 29.13 -1.86
C PRO A 125 -51.88 29.13 -3.21
N ALA A 126 -52.58 28.66 -4.26
CA ALA A 126 -52.03 28.46 -5.60
C ALA A 126 -51.47 29.72 -6.28
N GLU A 127 -51.80 30.92 -5.78
CA GLU A 127 -51.41 32.22 -6.36
C GLU A 127 -49.96 32.64 -6.03
N CYS A 128 -49.34 32.07 -4.97
CA CYS A 128 -47.99 32.47 -4.56
C CYS A 128 -46.85 31.80 -5.36
N LYS A 129 -47.15 30.74 -6.12
CA LYS A 129 -46.16 29.93 -6.85
C LYS A 129 -45.14 30.74 -7.69
N PRO A 130 -45.53 31.64 -8.62
CA PRO A 130 -44.57 32.38 -9.45
C PRO A 130 -43.68 33.38 -8.69
N LEU A 131 -44.01 33.72 -7.43
CA LEU A 131 -43.14 34.54 -6.58
C LEU A 131 -42.10 33.70 -5.82
N VAL A 132 -42.44 32.45 -5.48
CA VAL A 132 -41.48 31.47 -4.94
C VAL A 132 -40.50 31.05 -6.02
N ASP A 133 -41.01 30.69 -7.21
CA ASP A 133 -40.19 30.29 -8.37
C ASP A 133 -39.13 31.36 -8.70
N ARG A 134 -39.50 32.65 -8.69
CA ARG A 134 -38.58 33.77 -8.94
C ARG A 134 -37.53 33.96 -7.84
N ALA A 135 -37.91 33.82 -6.57
CA ALA A 135 -36.97 33.90 -5.45
C ALA A 135 -35.97 32.73 -5.46
N VAL A 136 -36.42 31.54 -5.88
CA VAL A 136 -35.57 30.38 -6.13
C VAL A 136 -34.62 30.63 -7.32
N GLU A 137 -35.09 31.23 -8.41
CA GLU A 137 -34.26 31.56 -9.58
C GLU A 137 -33.16 32.60 -9.26
N GLU A 138 -33.45 33.59 -8.41
CA GLU A 138 -32.48 34.57 -7.94
C GLU A 138 -31.48 33.95 -6.94
N ALA A 139 -31.94 33.09 -6.03
CA ALA A 139 -31.08 32.30 -5.14
C ALA A 139 -30.12 31.38 -5.90
N GLN A 140 -30.61 30.68 -6.92
CA GLN A 140 -29.82 29.79 -7.77
C GLN A 140 -28.72 30.55 -8.53
N LYS A 141 -28.97 31.78 -8.98
CA LYS A 141 -27.96 32.62 -9.66
C LYS A 141 -26.82 33.05 -8.73
N GLU A 142 -27.13 33.41 -7.47
CA GLU A 142 -26.10 33.78 -6.50
C GLU A 142 -25.32 32.55 -6.00
N GLN A 143 -26.00 31.42 -5.78
CA GLN A 143 -25.36 30.14 -5.45
C GLN A 143 -24.45 29.64 -6.58
N GLN A 144 -24.89 29.76 -7.84
CA GLN A 144 -24.07 29.48 -9.03
C GLN A 144 -22.81 30.36 -9.08
N SER A 145 -22.95 31.68 -8.85
CA SER A 145 -21.81 32.61 -8.87
C SER A 145 -20.75 32.29 -7.82
N ASN A 146 -21.16 31.84 -6.63
CA ASN A 146 -20.21 31.40 -5.60
C ASN A 146 -19.61 30.02 -5.92
N CYS A 147 -20.40 29.08 -6.44
CA CYS A 147 -19.90 27.78 -6.91
C CYS A 147 -18.84 27.95 -8.01
N ASP A 148 -19.09 28.78 -9.02
CA ASP A 148 -18.12 29.06 -10.10
C ASP A 148 -16.86 29.77 -9.60
N ARG A 149 -16.95 30.60 -8.55
CA ARG A 149 -15.77 31.19 -7.89
C ARG A 149 -14.94 30.16 -7.14
N GLU A 150 -15.55 29.33 -6.31
CA GLU A 150 -14.85 28.27 -5.55
C GLU A 150 -14.26 27.22 -6.50
N LYS A 151 -15.00 26.82 -7.54
CA LYS A 151 -14.56 25.93 -8.62
C LYS A 151 -13.40 26.53 -9.43
N THR A 152 -13.42 27.83 -9.73
CA THR A 152 -12.29 28.52 -10.38
C THR A 152 -11.07 28.58 -9.47
N ALA A 153 -11.25 28.81 -8.17
CA ALA A 153 -10.16 28.83 -7.19
C ALA A 153 -9.55 27.43 -6.97
N LEU A 154 -10.38 26.39 -6.85
CA LEU A 154 -9.96 25.00 -6.72
C LEU A 154 -9.24 24.53 -7.99
N LYS A 155 -9.84 24.77 -9.16
CA LYS A 155 -9.21 24.45 -10.44
C LYS A 155 -7.85 25.14 -10.60
N GLN A 156 -7.74 26.45 -10.32
CA GLN A 156 -6.46 27.16 -10.37
C GLN A 156 -5.45 26.66 -9.34
N LYS A 157 -5.89 26.08 -8.22
CA LYS A 157 -5.01 25.43 -7.25
C LYS A 157 -4.47 24.11 -7.81
N THR A 158 -5.36 23.21 -8.27
CA THR A 158 -4.97 21.91 -8.85
C THR A 158 -4.11 22.08 -10.11
N GLU A 159 -4.43 23.02 -11.00
CA GLU A 159 -3.60 23.34 -12.18
C GLU A 159 -2.19 23.82 -11.78
N ARG A 160 -2.05 24.60 -10.69
CA ARG A 160 -0.73 25.04 -10.20
C ARG A 160 0.05 23.92 -9.53
N GLU A 161 -0.62 23.07 -8.75
CA GLU A 161 0.00 21.94 -8.03
C GLU A 161 0.45 20.86 -9.03
N CYS A 162 -0.39 20.48 -9.99
CA CYS A 162 0.01 19.59 -11.08
C CYS A 162 1.07 20.20 -12.02
N ALA A 163 1.00 21.49 -12.37
CA ALA A 163 2.06 22.14 -13.16
C ALA A 163 3.40 22.20 -12.42
N ALA A 164 3.41 22.37 -11.10
CA ALA A 164 4.61 22.28 -10.29
C ALA A 164 5.18 20.85 -10.28
N ASN A 165 4.33 19.83 -10.13
CA ASN A 165 4.73 18.42 -10.16
C ASN A 165 5.27 18.01 -11.53
N VAL A 166 4.60 18.35 -12.63
CA VAL A 166 5.09 18.10 -14.01
C VAL A 166 6.43 18.80 -14.26
N LYS A 167 6.60 20.05 -13.79
CA LYS A 167 7.88 20.76 -13.91
C LYS A 167 9.00 20.09 -13.10
N LYS A 168 8.70 19.61 -11.88
CA LYS A 168 9.62 18.83 -11.05
C LYS A 168 10.01 17.53 -11.74
N CYS A 169 9.04 16.72 -12.18
CA CYS A 169 9.28 15.44 -12.86
C CYS A 169 10.08 15.60 -14.16
N ASN A 170 9.81 16.63 -14.97
CA ASN A 170 10.64 16.95 -16.14
C ASN A 170 12.09 17.33 -15.76
N THR A 171 12.28 18.07 -14.67
CA THR A 171 13.62 18.44 -14.17
C THR A 171 14.38 17.21 -13.65
N GLU A 172 13.70 16.30 -12.95
CA GLU A 172 14.29 15.04 -12.47
C GLU A 172 14.58 14.07 -13.62
N LYS A 173 13.71 14.00 -14.65
CA LYS A 173 13.94 13.24 -15.88
C LYS A 173 15.18 13.73 -16.64
N THR A 174 15.28 15.02 -16.92
CA THR A 174 16.49 15.58 -17.57
C THR A 174 17.73 15.41 -16.70
N SER A 175 17.61 15.38 -15.38
CA SER A 175 18.73 15.02 -14.48
C SER A 175 19.13 13.54 -14.63
N ALA A 176 18.17 12.62 -14.74
CA ALA A 176 18.42 11.21 -14.99
C ALA A 176 19.05 10.94 -16.38
N GLU A 177 18.58 11.63 -17.42
CA GLU A 177 19.14 11.57 -18.78
C GLU A 177 20.61 12.04 -18.79
N ASN A 178 20.93 13.15 -18.11
CA ASN A 178 22.30 13.63 -17.93
C ASN A 178 23.16 12.64 -17.13
N ASN A 179 22.64 12.06 -16.04
CA ASN A 179 23.35 11.06 -15.24
C ASN A 179 23.66 9.80 -16.07
N LEU A 180 22.71 9.32 -16.87
CA LEU A 180 22.90 8.19 -17.78
C LEU A 180 23.96 8.48 -18.85
N GLN A 181 23.99 9.70 -19.39
CA GLN A 181 25.04 10.12 -20.32
C GLN A 181 26.43 10.19 -19.66
N GLN A 182 26.52 10.65 -18.42
CA GLN A 182 27.76 10.63 -17.62
C GLN A 182 28.20 9.18 -17.31
N CYS A 183 27.28 8.31 -16.91
CA CYS A 183 27.51 6.88 -16.69
C CYS A 183 28.07 6.19 -17.94
N ASN A 184 27.45 6.39 -19.10
CA ASN A 184 27.92 5.80 -20.36
C ASN A 184 29.31 6.34 -20.76
N SER A 185 29.55 7.64 -20.56
CA SER A 185 30.86 8.26 -20.77
C SER A 185 31.93 7.71 -19.81
N ALA A 186 31.58 7.42 -18.56
CA ALA A 186 32.47 6.82 -17.58
C ALA A 186 32.77 5.34 -17.91
N ARG A 187 31.74 4.58 -18.31
CA ARG A 187 31.86 3.18 -18.75
C ARG A 187 32.78 3.03 -19.95
N GLN A 188 32.66 3.92 -20.96
CA GLN A 188 33.54 3.90 -22.13
C GLN A 188 34.99 4.27 -21.76
N LYS A 189 35.19 5.24 -20.87
CA LYS A 189 36.53 5.56 -20.32
C LYS A 189 37.14 4.38 -19.54
N CYS A 190 36.33 3.62 -18.81
CA CYS A 190 36.76 2.39 -18.14
C CYS A 190 37.11 1.27 -19.12
N SER A 191 36.33 1.06 -20.19
CA SER A 191 36.66 0.09 -21.26
C SER A 191 38.03 0.39 -21.86
N ASN A 192 38.25 1.62 -22.32
CA ASN A 192 39.52 2.03 -22.94
C ASN A 192 40.73 1.85 -22.00
N LYS A 193 40.55 2.04 -20.69
CA LYS A 193 41.59 1.80 -19.66
C LYS A 193 41.87 0.32 -19.45
N LEU A 194 40.83 -0.53 -19.43
CA LEU A 194 40.98 -1.98 -19.29
C LEU A 194 41.61 -2.59 -20.55
N ASP A 195 41.28 -2.09 -21.74
CA ASP A 195 41.91 -2.47 -23.00
C ASP A 195 43.40 -2.10 -23.05
N ASP A 196 43.77 -0.94 -22.50
CA ASP A 196 45.17 -0.53 -22.41
C ASP A 196 45.94 -1.37 -21.38
N CYS A 197 45.37 -1.60 -20.20
CA CYS A 197 45.89 -2.58 -19.24
C CYS A 197 46.10 -3.96 -19.88
N GLY A 198 45.14 -4.46 -20.67
CA GLY A 198 45.28 -5.73 -21.39
C GLY A 198 46.48 -5.76 -22.37
N LYS A 199 46.79 -4.64 -23.01
CA LYS A 199 47.99 -4.49 -23.85
C LYS A 199 49.27 -4.44 -23.00
N GLN A 200 49.25 -3.72 -21.88
CA GLN A 200 50.38 -3.65 -20.96
C GLN A 200 50.71 -5.03 -20.35
N PHE A 201 49.71 -5.79 -19.90
CA PHE A 201 49.89 -7.19 -19.47
C PHE A 201 50.44 -8.08 -20.59
N SER A 202 49.91 -7.95 -21.81
CA SER A 202 50.38 -8.70 -22.99
C SER A 202 51.82 -8.35 -23.40
N ARG A 203 52.31 -7.17 -22.99
CA ARG A 203 53.69 -6.71 -23.18
C ARG A 203 54.60 -7.22 -22.05
N CYS A 204 54.24 -6.96 -20.79
CA CYS A 204 54.96 -7.44 -19.61
C CYS A 204 55.18 -8.95 -19.60
N ARG A 205 54.19 -9.74 -20.07
CA ARG A 205 54.36 -11.19 -20.24
C ARG A 205 55.52 -11.52 -21.19
N LYS A 206 55.59 -10.88 -22.35
CA LYS A 206 56.67 -11.10 -23.34
C LYS A 206 58.03 -10.64 -22.83
N GLU A 207 58.07 -9.52 -22.11
CA GLU A 207 59.29 -9.00 -21.48
C GLU A 207 59.79 -9.99 -20.41
N ASN A 208 58.89 -10.56 -19.60
CA ASN A 208 59.21 -11.61 -18.64
C ASN A 208 59.63 -12.95 -19.28
N ASP A 209 58.93 -13.41 -20.33
CA ASP A 209 59.29 -14.63 -21.08
C ASP A 209 60.71 -14.50 -21.70
N GLN A 210 61.07 -13.30 -22.17
CA GLN A 210 62.43 -12.99 -22.64
C GLN A 210 63.45 -12.97 -21.50
N CYS A 211 63.11 -12.40 -20.34
CA CYS A 211 64.00 -12.37 -19.18
C CYS A 211 64.28 -13.76 -18.60
N GLN A 212 63.29 -14.66 -18.54
CA GLN A 212 63.53 -16.06 -18.20
C GLN A 212 64.51 -16.71 -19.19
N THR A 213 64.32 -16.48 -20.50
CA THR A 213 65.21 -17.00 -21.55
C THR A 213 66.65 -16.47 -21.39
N LYS A 214 66.84 -15.19 -21.04
CA LYS A 214 68.16 -14.62 -20.73
C LYS A 214 68.80 -15.29 -19.50
N GLN A 215 68.05 -15.43 -18.41
CA GLN A 215 68.51 -16.05 -17.17
C GLN A 215 68.95 -17.50 -17.38
N GLU A 216 68.16 -18.30 -18.12
CA GLU A 216 68.52 -19.68 -18.48
C GLU A 216 69.80 -19.76 -19.33
N ASN A 217 70.07 -18.77 -20.20
CA ASN A 217 71.29 -18.74 -21.02
C ASN A 217 72.51 -18.28 -20.21
N CYS A 218 72.36 -17.26 -19.36
CA CYS A 218 73.41 -16.83 -18.46
C CYS A 218 73.83 -17.92 -17.46
N GLN A 219 72.89 -18.75 -17.00
CA GLN A 219 73.23 -19.92 -16.18
C GLN A 219 74.07 -20.94 -16.96
N LYS A 220 73.70 -21.24 -18.22
CA LYS A 220 74.50 -22.14 -19.10
C LYS A 220 75.92 -21.60 -19.35
N GLN A 221 76.07 -20.30 -19.63
CA GLN A 221 77.38 -19.66 -19.78
C GLN A 221 78.22 -19.74 -18.50
N LYS A 222 77.59 -19.53 -17.34
CA LYS A 222 78.26 -19.64 -16.03
C LYS A 222 78.77 -21.06 -15.75
N ASP A 223 77.97 -22.08 -16.09
CA ASP A 223 78.36 -23.49 -15.94
C ASP A 223 79.43 -23.91 -16.96
N GLN A 224 79.39 -23.38 -18.19
CA GLN A 224 80.46 -23.53 -19.18
C GLN A 224 81.76 -22.90 -18.69
N CYS A 225 81.76 -21.62 -18.31
CA CYS A 225 82.95 -20.92 -17.79
C CYS A 225 83.54 -21.60 -16.54
N LYS A 226 82.71 -22.22 -15.69
CA LYS A 226 83.21 -23.04 -14.57
C LYS A 226 83.97 -24.28 -15.05
N THR A 227 83.44 -24.95 -16.07
CA THR A 227 84.08 -26.12 -16.69
C THR A 227 85.41 -25.74 -17.35
N GLU A 228 85.44 -24.64 -18.10
CA GLU A 228 86.66 -24.11 -18.75
C GLU A 228 87.72 -23.69 -17.72
N GLN A 229 87.34 -23.09 -16.59
CA GLN A 229 88.26 -22.79 -15.48
C GLN A 229 88.80 -24.05 -14.81
N GLU A 230 87.98 -25.10 -14.63
CA GLU A 230 88.44 -26.39 -14.12
C GLU A 230 89.41 -27.09 -15.08
N ASP A 231 89.19 -27.00 -16.40
CA ASP A 231 90.10 -27.55 -17.41
C ASP A 231 91.40 -26.75 -17.54
N CYS A 232 91.34 -25.41 -17.48
CA CYS A 232 92.54 -24.58 -17.44
C CYS A 232 93.39 -24.81 -16.18
N GLN A 233 92.78 -25.12 -15.03
CA GLN A 233 93.53 -25.52 -13.84
C GLN A 233 94.26 -26.85 -14.07
N LYS A 234 93.61 -27.85 -14.70
CA LYS A 234 94.25 -29.13 -15.07
C LYS A 234 95.42 -28.92 -16.03
N GLN A 235 95.26 -28.07 -17.05
CA GLN A 235 96.35 -27.74 -17.99
C GLN A 235 97.53 -27.06 -17.27
N LYS A 236 97.25 -26.14 -16.34
CA LYS A 236 98.29 -25.46 -15.56
C LYS A 236 99.04 -26.41 -14.63
N ASP A 237 98.36 -27.37 -14.02
CA ASP A 237 99.00 -28.38 -13.17
C ASP A 237 99.80 -29.40 -14.01
N GLN A 238 99.28 -29.81 -15.18
CA GLN A 238 100.03 -30.61 -16.15
C GLN A 238 101.32 -29.91 -16.62
N CYS A 239 101.25 -28.61 -16.93
CA CYS A 239 102.43 -27.86 -17.34
C CYS A 239 103.52 -27.73 -16.26
N LYS A 240 103.18 -27.83 -14.96
CA LYS A 240 104.19 -27.93 -13.90
C LYS A 240 104.91 -29.26 -13.96
N THR A 241 104.18 -30.37 -14.09
CA THR A 241 104.78 -31.71 -14.24
C THR A 241 105.64 -31.78 -15.50
N GLU A 242 105.18 -31.23 -16.64
CA GLU A 242 105.99 -31.13 -17.86
C GLU A 242 107.29 -30.31 -17.65
N GLN A 243 107.26 -29.23 -16.85
CA GLN A 243 108.44 -28.44 -16.48
C GLN A 243 109.38 -29.16 -15.50
N GLU A 244 108.83 -29.91 -14.53
CA GLU A 244 109.59 -30.73 -13.58
C GLU A 244 110.31 -31.89 -14.31
N ASP A 245 109.60 -32.61 -15.21
CA ASP A 245 110.16 -33.64 -16.07
C ASP A 245 111.29 -33.10 -16.99
N CYS A 246 111.12 -31.89 -17.54
CA CYS A 246 112.17 -31.23 -18.31
C CYS A 246 113.41 -30.90 -17.45
N HIS A 247 113.20 -30.40 -16.23
CA HIS A 247 114.31 -30.06 -15.32
C HIS A 247 115.13 -31.29 -14.92
N ASP A 248 114.47 -32.43 -14.68
CA ASP A 248 115.14 -33.69 -14.39
C ASP A 248 115.87 -34.26 -15.62
N ARG A 249 115.29 -34.16 -16.84
CA ARG A 249 115.96 -34.53 -18.10
C ARG A 249 117.23 -33.73 -18.35
N GLU A 250 117.17 -32.40 -18.28
CA GLU A 250 118.37 -31.55 -18.41
C GLU A 250 119.41 -31.89 -17.33
N SER A 251 118.95 -32.05 -16.09
CA SER A 251 119.79 -32.42 -14.95
C SER A 251 120.39 -33.82 -15.08
N GLN A 252 119.83 -34.72 -15.89
CA GLN A 252 120.43 -36.01 -16.22
C GLN A 252 121.44 -35.85 -17.36
N CYS A 253 121.10 -35.19 -18.47
CA CYS A 253 121.98 -34.99 -19.61
C CYS A 253 123.32 -34.33 -19.20
N GLN A 254 123.28 -33.32 -18.33
CA GLN A 254 124.47 -32.64 -17.81
C GLN A 254 125.42 -33.58 -17.02
N LYS A 255 124.90 -34.64 -16.39
CA LYS A 255 125.72 -35.63 -15.65
C LYS A 255 126.42 -36.61 -16.59
N GLU A 256 125.86 -36.86 -17.77
CA GLU A 256 126.34 -37.88 -18.73
C GLU A 256 127.39 -37.34 -19.73
N LYS A 257 127.73 -36.04 -19.66
CA LYS A 257 128.71 -35.34 -20.53
C LYS A 257 128.37 -35.33 -22.03
N GLY A 258 127.09 -35.41 -22.38
CA GLY A 258 126.62 -35.17 -23.74
C GLY A 258 126.65 -33.69 -24.15
N LEU A 259 126.51 -33.43 -25.45
CA LEU A 259 126.11 -32.11 -25.94
C LEU A 259 124.58 -32.01 -25.79
N CYS A 260 124.11 -31.33 -24.75
CA CYS A 260 122.69 -31.28 -24.39
C CYS A 260 121.84 -30.31 -25.23
N GLU A 261 122.42 -29.70 -26.27
CA GLU A 261 121.81 -28.63 -27.07
C GLU A 261 120.41 -29.01 -27.62
N THR A 262 120.22 -30.26 -28.05
CA THR A 262 118.91 -30.74 -28.55
C THR A 262 117.87 -30.94 -27.45
N GLU A 263 118.26 -31.43 -26.27
CA GLU A 263 117.35 -31.58 -25.13
C GLU A 263 116.93 -30.21 -24.59
N GLN A 264 117.86 -29.24 -24.54
CA GLN A 264 117.57 -27.87 -24.12
C GLN A 264 116.65 -27.15 -25.12
N GLU A 265 116.87 -27.32 -26.43
CA GLU A 265 115.95 -26.82 -27.45
C GLU A 265 114.54 -27.40 -27.30
N ASP A 266 114.40 -28.71 -27.03
CA ASP A 266 113.08 -29.35 -26.92
C ASP A 266 112.38 -29.03 -25.60
N CYS A 267 113.12 -28.90 -24.49
CA CYS A 267 112.59 -28.38 -23.22
C CYS A 267 112.14 -26.92 -23.36
N GLN A 268 112.89 -26.10 -24.13
CA GLN A 268 112.49 -24.73 -24.43
C GLN A 268 111.21 -24.68 -25.27
N LYS A 269 111.11 -25.47 -26.36
CA LYS A 269 109.88 -25.59 -27.18
C LYS A 269 108.67 -26.06 -26.35
N GLN A 270 108.86 -26.93 -25.37
CA GLN A 270 107.80 -27.40 -24.48
C GLN A 270 107.38 -26.32 -23.47
N ASN A 271 108.34 -25.59 -22.91
CA ASN A 271 108.07 -24.46 -22.02
C ASN A 271 107.35 -23.31 -22.74
N ASP A 272 107.75 -22.98 -23.98
CA ASP A 272 107.07 -22.00 -24.84
C ASP A 272 105.62 -22.42 -25.12
N GLN A 273 105.36 -23.70 -25.42
CA GLN A 273 104.00 -24.24 -25.57
C GLN A 273 103.17 -24.12 -24.27
N CYS A 274 103.77 -24.37 -23.11
CA CYS A 274 103.08 -24.18 -21.83
C CYS A 274 102.79 -22.71 -21.54
N HIS A 275 103.67 -21.78 -21.94
CA HIS A 275 103.42 -20.35 -21.84
C HIS A 275 102.28 -19.90 -22.78
N ASP A 276 102.21 -20.45 -24.00
CA ASP A 276 101.09 -20.23 -24.93
C ASP A 276 99.75 -20.78 -24.38
N ARG A 277 99.75 -21.99 -23.79
CA ARG A 277 98.57 -22.56 -23.11
C ARG A 277 98.10 -21.69 -21.95
N GLU A 278 99.02 -21.24 -21.08
CA GLU A 278 98.68 -20.34 -19.97
C GLU A 278 98.16 -18.98 -20.46
N SER A 279 98.76 -18.43 -21.52
CA SER A 279 98.32 -17.20 -22.19
C SER A 279 96.91 -17.33 -22.80
N GLN A 280 96.56 -18.50 -23.34
CA GLN A 280 95.21 -18.79 -23.84
C GLN A 280 94.20 -18.95 -22.68
N CYS A 281 94.56 -19.70 -21.64
CA CYS A 281 93.71 -19.87 -20.44
C CYS A 281 93.46 -18.56 -19.69
N GLN A 282 94.44 -17.65 -19.63
CA GLN A 282 94.24 -16.33 -19.05
C GLN A 282 93.26 -15.48 -19.89
N LYS A 283 93.36 -15.51 -21.23
CA LYS A 283 92.39 -14.84 -22.13
C LYS A 283 90.98 -15.41 -21.98
N GLN A 284 90.82 -16.73 -21.89
CA GLN A 284 89.51 -17.36 -21.64
C GLN A 284 88.94 -16.95 -20.28
N LYS A 285 89.78 -16.88 -19.24
CA LYS A 285 89.37 -16.41 -17.91
C LYS A 285 88.92 -14.94 -17.92
N ASP A 286 89.64 -14.06 -18.62
CA ASP A 286 89.29 -12.64 -18.75
C ASP A 286 88.00 -12.45 -19.57
N GLN A 287 87.80 -13.26 -20.62
CA GLN A 287 86.53 -13.34 -21.35
C GLN A 287 85.39 -13.80 -20.43
N CYS A 288 85.56 -14.90 -19.69
CA CYS A 288 84.56 -15.40 -18.76
C CYS A 288 84.22 -14.42 -17.61
N GLN A 289 85.17 -13.59 -17.17
CA GLN A 289 84.88 -12.50 -16.24
C GLN A 289 84.00 -11.43 -16.89
N THR A 290 84.33 -11.03 -18.13
CA THR A 290 83.53 -10.06 -18.91
C THR A 290 82.11 -10.57 -19.16
N GLU A 291 81.95 -11.83 -19.57
CA GLU A 291 80.64 -12.45 -19.79
C GLU A 291 79.82 -12.58 -18.49
N GLN A 292 80.46 -12.87 -17.35
CA GLN A 292 79.78 -12.90 -16.05
C GLN A 292 79.32 -11.51 -15.60
N GLU A 293 80.11 -10.46 -15.83
CA GLU A 293 79.67 -9.08 -15.56
C GLU A 293 78.49 -8.67 -16.46
N ASP A 294 78.51 -9.00 -17.74
CA ASP A 294 77.41 -8.65 -18.67
C ASP A 294 76.15 -9.47 -18.39
N CYS A 295 76.28 -10.73 -17.96
CA CYS A 295 75.15 -11.50 -17.44
C CYS A 295 74.59 -10.93 -16.13
N GLN A 296 75.43 -10.41 -15.23
CA GLN A 296 74.99 -9.72 -14.01
C GLN A 296 74.18 -8.46 -14.38
N LYS A 297 74.70 -7.60 -15.28
CA LYS A 297 74.01 -6.41 -15.80
C LYS A 297 72.65 -6.75 -16.43
N GLN A 298 72.58 -7.81 -17.23
CA GLN A 298 71.32 -8.28 -17.83
C GLN A 298 70.32 -8.80 -16.80
N ASN A 299 70.78 -9.48 -15.74
CA ASN A 299 69.91 -10.00 -14.70
C ASN A 299 69.36 -8.87 -13.81
N ASP A 300 70.18 -7.88 -13.47
CA ASP A 300 69.76 -6.70 -12.72
C ASP A 300 68.77 -5.85 -13.53
N GLN A 301 68.99 -5.68 -14.85
CA GLN A 301 68.00 -5.09 -15.75
C GLN A 301 66.68 -5.86 -15.74
N CYS A 302 66.71 -7.19 -15.89
CA CYS A 302 65.51 -8.02 -15.90
C CYS A 302 64.73 -7.96 -14.57
N LYS A 303 65.43 -7.86 -13.44
CA LYS A 303 64.81 -7.63 -12.13
C LYS A 303 64.10 -6.29 -12.08
N THR A 304 64.71 -5.22 -12.60
CA THR A 304 64.06 -3.90 -12.73
C THR A 304 62.82 -3.98 -13.63
N GLU A 305 62.91 -4.64 -14.79
CA GLU A 305 61.78 -4.83 -15.72
C GLU A 305 60.61 -5.62 -15.08
N GLN A 306 60.90 -6.61 -14.23
CA GLN A 306 59.90 -7.35 -13.45
C GLN A 306 59.23 -6.50 -12.37
N GLU A 307 60.00 -5.73 -11.61
CA GLU A 307 59.47 -4.81 -10.58
C GLU A 307 58.57 -3.73 -11.22
N ASP A 308 58.99 -3.14 -12.34
CA ASP A 308 58.21 -2.19 -13.14
C ASP A 308 56.88 -2.78 -13.63
N CYS A 309 56.87 -4.06 -14.02
CA CYS A 309 55.67 -4.76 -14.45
C CYS A 309 54.71 -5.11 -13.31
N HIS A 310 55.22 -5.42 -12.11
CA HIS A 310 54.39 -5.62 -10.93
C HIS A 310 53.70 -4.31 -10.48
N ASP A 311 54.39 -3.18 -10.57
CA ASP A 311 53.81 -1.87 -10.26
C ASP A 311 52.73 -1.46 -11.28
N ARG A 312 52.93 -1.76 -12.58
CA ARG A 312 51.89 -1.59 -13.62
C ARG A 312 50.67 -2.47 -13.35
N GLU A 313 50.85 -3.73 -12.95
CA GLU A 313 49.77 -4.64 -12.55
C GLU A 313 48.98 -4.09 -11.35
N SER A 314 49.70 -3.66 -10.30
CA SER A 314 49.13 -3.01 -9.10
C SER A 314 48.29 -1.78 -9.45
N GLN A 315 48.76 -0.94 -10.38
CA GLN A 315 48.01 0.21 -10.89
C GLN A 315 46.79 -0.18 -11.73
N CYS A 316 46.89 -1.22 -12.56
CA CYS A 316 45.77 -1.72 -13.37
C CYS A 316 44.66 -2.34 -12.52
N GLN A 317 45.00 -3.10 -11.47
CA GLN A 317 44.01 -3.64 -10.53
C GLN A 317 43.30 -2.50 -9.77
N LYS A 318 44.03 -1.50 -9.26
CA LYS A 318 43.43 -0.29 -8.66
C LYS A 318 42.48 0.46 -9.61
N GLN A 319 42.79 0.52 -10.91
CA GLN A 319 41.90 1.13 -11.91
C GLN A 319 40.64 0.29 -12.16
N LYS A 320 40.75 -1.05 -12.18
CA LYS A 320 39.63 -1.99 -12.31
C LYS A 320 38.67 -1.88 -11.12
N ASP A 321 39.19 -1.82 -9.90
CA ASP A 321 38.38 -1.65 -8.67
C ASP A 321 37.62 -0.32 -8.69
N GLN A 322 38.30 0.78 -9.04
CA GLN A 322 37.66 2.10 -9.22
C GLN A 322 36.57 2.11 -10.30
N CYS A 323 36.69 1.29 -11.34
CA CYS A 323 35.67 1.12 -12.37
C CYS A 323 34.48 0.29 -11.88
N GLN A 324 34.71 -0.75 -11.06
CA GLN A 324 33.63 -1.53 -10.45
C GLN A 324 32.80 -0.69 -9.48
N THR A 325 33.42 0.04 -8.55
CA THR A 325 32.68 0.93 -7.61
C THR A 325 31.84 1.97 -8.37
N LYS A 326 32.39 2.60 -9.42
CA LYS A 326 31.64 3.57 -10.24
C LYS A 326 30.50 2.95 -11.04
N GLN A 327 30.63 1.68 -11.45
CA GLN A 327 29.55 0.96 -12.11
C GLN A 327 28.41 0.63 -11.13
N GLU A 328 28.74 0.19 -9.91
CA GLU A 328 27.74 -0.04 -8.86
C GLU A 328 27.04 1.25 -8.43
N ASP A 329 27.77 2.35 -8.25
CA ASP A 329 27.19 3.64 -7.86
C ASP A 329 26.32 4.24 -8.96
N CYS A 330 26.73 4.10 -10.22
CA CYS A 330 25.87 4.40 -11.37
C CYS A 330 24.59 3.55 -11.35
N GLN A 331 24.69 2.24 -11.07
CA GLN A 331 23.53 1.35 -11.04
C GLN A 331 22.56 1.74 -9.90
N LYS A 332 23.07 2.00 -8.68
CA LYS A 332 22.28 2.52 -7.54
C LYS A 332 21.57 3.84 -7.90
N GLN A 333 22.25 4.76 -8.58
CA GLN A 333 21.65 6.03 -9.04
C GLN A 333 20.58 5.81 -10.11
N ASN A 334 20.80 4.89 -11.05
CA ASN A 334 19.86 4.59 -12.13
C ASN A 334 18.59 3.90 -11.59
N ASP A 335 18.73 2.99 -10.63
CA ASP A 335 17.60 2.36 -9.93
C ASP A 335 16.80 3.41 -9.13
N GLN A 336 17.48 4.32 -8.40
CA GLN A 336 16.83 5.46 -7.74
C GLN A 336 16.11 6.40 -8.71
N CYS A 337 16.64 6.62 -9.92
CA CYS A 337 15.98 7.42 -10.95
C CYS A 337 14.72 6.70 -11.48
N ARG A 338 14.77 5.37 -11.62
CA ARG A 338 13.65 4.54 -12.09
C ARG A 338 12.50 4.47 -11.08
N ASP A 339 12.82 4.35 -9.80
CA ASP A 339 11.83 4.42 -8.71
C ASP A 339 11.12 5.78 -8.70
N ARG A 340 11.86 6.88 -8.90
CA ARG A 340 11.30 8.23 -9.02
C ARG A 340 10.52 8.46 -10.30
N GLU A 341 10.96 7.92 -11.44
CA GLU A 341 10.20 7.99 -12.68
C GLU A 341 8.86 7.24 -12.53
N SER A 342 8.86 6.10 -11.85
CA SER A 342 7.66 5.32 -11.54
C SER A 342 6.71 6.07 -10.61
N GLN A 343 7.25 6.77 -9.59
CA GLN A 343 6.47 7.67 -8.74
C GLN A 343 5.92 8.86 -9.54
N CYS A 344 6.73 9.50 -10.38
CA CYS A 344 6.29 10.61 -11.24
C CYS A 344 5.23 10.18 -12.27
N GLN A 345 5.26 8.94 -12.75
CA GLN A 345 4.20 8.37 -13.59
C GLN A 345 2.91 8.22 -12.78
N SER A 346 2.97 7.62 -11.58
CA SER A 346 1.82 7.50 -10.67
C SER A 346 1.24 8.86 -10.23
N ASP A 347 2.09 9.85 -9.92
CA ASP A 347 1.69 11.21 -9.54
C ASP A 347 1.04 11.95 -10.73
N ASN A 348 1.51 11.69 -11.95
CA ASN A 348 0.97 12.31 -13.17
C ASN A 348 -0.31 11.63 -13.65
N GLU A 349 -0.45 10.32 -13.49
CA GLU A 349 -1.71 9.59 -13.64
C GLU A 349 -2.73 10.09 -12.61
N GLN A 350 -2.35 10.22 -11.33
CA GLN A 350 -3.22 10.82 -10.30
C GLN A 350 -3.62 12.27 -10.62
N CYS A 351 -2.72 13.09 -11.17
CA CYS A 351 -3.05 14.43 -11.67
C CYS A 351 -3.95 14.41 -12.92
N HIS A 352 -3.86 13.39 -13.77
CA HIS A 352 -4.75 13.19 -14.91
C HIS A 352 -6.15 12.80 -14.44
N ASP A 353 -6.24 11.81 -13.55
CA ASP A 353 -7.47 11.34 -12.93
C ASP A 353 -8.16 12.45 -12.13
N GLN A 354 -7.43 13.27 -11.37
CA GLN A 354 -7.99 14.45 -10.69
C GLN A 354 -8.46 15.55 -11.66
N ASN A 355 -7.88 15.63 -12.86
CA ASN A 355 -8.30 16.57 -13.90
C ASN A 355 -9.46 16.01 -14.75
N GLU A 356 -9.62 14.69 -14.84
CA GLU A 356 -10.85 14.05 -15.31
C GLU A 356 -11.97 14.10 -14.25
N GLU A 357 -11.64 13.98 -12.96
CA GLU A 357 -12.56 14.18 -11.84
C GLU A 357 -13.05 15.64 -11.79
N CYS A 358 -12.17 16.63 -11.91
CA CYS A 358 -12.60 18.03 -12.01
C CYS A 358 -13.35 18.34 -13.33
N GLN A 359 -13.25 17.47 -14.35
CA GLN A 359 -14.10 17.52 -15.54
C GLN A 359 -15.42 16.75 -15.39
N SER A 360 -15.46 15.69 -14.58
CA SER A 360 -16.69 14.97 -14.27
C SER A 360 -17.54 15.76 -13.27
N GLU A 361 -16.94 16.38 -12.25
CA GLU A 361 -17.55 17.43 -11.41
C GLU A 361 -18.09 18.59 -12.25
N LYS A 362 -17.41 18.95 -13.36
CA LYS A 362 -17.86 20.01 -14.27
C LYS A 362 -19.12 19.61 -15.04
N GLU A 363 -19.28 18.33 -15.39
CA GLU A 363 -20.51 17.81 -16.00
C GLU A 363 -21.59 17.43 -14.96
N GLU A 364 -21.24 16.97 -13.75
CA GLU A 364 -22.19 16.83 -12.62
C GLU A 364 -22.76 18.19 -12.22
N CYS A 365 -21.95 19.25 -12.19
CA CYS A 365 -22.40 20.62 -11.92
C CYS A 365 -23.37 21.13 -13.02
N LYS A 366 -23.20 20.73 -14.28
CA LYS A 366 -24.20 20.95 -15.34
C LYS A 366 -25.47 20.10 -15.15
N GLN A 367 -25.35 18.88 -14.64
CA GLN A 367 -26.51 18.03 -14.31
C GLN A 367 -27.26 18.56 -13.06
N GLN A 368 -26.57 19.21 -12.13
CA GLN A 368 -27.18 19.91 -11.00
C GLN A 368 -28.02 21.13 -11.47
N GLN A 369 -27.63 21.80 -12.55
CA GLN A 369 -28.44 22.86 -13.18
C GLN A 369 -29.76 22.35 -13.78
N SER A 370 -29.90 21.05 -14.07
CA SER A 370 -31.18 20.43 -14.50
C SER A 370 -31.89 19.63 -13.40
N GLN A 371 -31.34 19.59 -12.18
CA GLN A 371 -31.87 18.85 -11.03
C GLN A 371 -31.94 19.71 -9.76
N GLY A 372 -32.42 20.95 -9.91
CA GLY A 372 -32.66 21.90 -8.81
C GLY A 372 -33.82 21.54 -7.87
N SER A 373 -34.00 20.26 -7.50
CA SER A 373 -35.09 19.80 -6.63
C SER A 373 -34.71 18.61 -5.73
N GLY A 374 -34.04 18.92 -4.62
CA GLY A 374 -33.96 18.05 -3.44
C GLY A 374 -33.02 16.84 -3.55
N GLN A 375 -31.72 17.03 -3.30
CA GLN A 375 -30.83 15.92 -2.97
C GLN A 375 -31.15 15.36 -1.58
N SER A 376 -32.09 14.40 -1.53
CA SER A 376 -32.03 13.36 -0.50
C SER A 376 -30.65 12.69 -0.56
N ALA A 377 -30.12 12.28 0.60
CA ALA A 377 -29.07 11.28 0.63
C ALA A 377 -29.50 10.07 -0.21
N ARG A 378 -28.61 9.53 -1.07
CA ARG A 378 -28.91 8.40 -1.99
C ARG A 378 -29.59 7.27 -1.21
N GLN A 379 -30.89 7.09 -1.46
CA GLN A 379 -31.73 6.26 -0.61
C GLN A 379 -31.80 4.86 -1.20
N TRP A 380 -31.14 3.90 -0.57
CA TRP A 380 -31.19 2.51 -1.04
C TRP A 380 -32.62 1.97 -0.96
N LYS A 381 -33.12 1.42 -2.06
CA LYS A 381 -34.43 0.78 -2.17
C LYS A 381 -34.23 -0.69 -2.49
N PHE A 382 -34.99 -1.56 -1.82
CA PHE A 382 -35.04 -2.98 -2.18
C PHE A 382 -35.53 -3.12 -3.62
N ALA A 383 -34.78 -3.83 -4.46
CA ALA A 383 -35.06 -3.95 -5.89
C ALA A 383 -35.54 -5.36 -6.26
N LYS A 384 -34.96 -6.41 -5.67
CA LYS A 384 -35.35 -7.81 -5.89
C LYS A 384 -34.75 -8.76 -4.83
N SER A 385 -35.32 -9.95 -4.76
CA SER A 385 -34.70 -11.11 -4.10
C SER A 385 -34.38 -12.17 -5.16
N LEU A 386 -33.18 -12.76 -5.11
CA LEU A 386 -32.74 -13.82 -6.00
C LEU A 386 -32.79 -15.15 -5.25
N LYS A 387 -33.60 -16.11 -5.72
CA LYS A 387 -33.62 -17.46 -5.15
C LYS A 387 -32.42 -18.25 -5.67
N SER A 388 -31.29 -18.10 -5.00
CA SER A 388 -29.97 -18.55 -5.46
C SER A 388 -29.63 -19.97 -5.01
N HIS A 389 -29.82 -20.24 -3.71
CA HIS A 389 -29.47 -21.50 -3.06
C HIS A 389 -30.69 -22.10 -2.35
N ASP A 390 -30.74 -23.43 -2.23
CA ASP A 390 -31.80 -24.12 -1.46
C ASP A 390 -31.39 -24.39 0.00
N ALA A 391 -30.21 -23.92 0.40
CA ALA A 391 -29.74 -23.81 1.78
C ALA A 391 -29.20 -22.41 2.05
N THR A 392 -28.95 -22.09 3.33
CA THR A 392 -28.38 -20.81 3.78
C THR A 392 -27.22 -20.32 2.91
N ALA A 393 -27.40 -19.15 2.28
CA ALA A 393 -26.34 -18.42 1.60
C ALA A 393 -25.42 -17.81 2.66
N ILE A 394 -24.10 -17.93 2.48
CA ILE A 394 -23.12 -17.50 3.49
C ILE A 394 -22.53 -16.15 3.10
N SER A 395 -21.84 -16.09 1.96
CA SER A 395 -21.17 -14.87 1.48
C SER A 395 -21.69 -14.42 0.11
N VAL A 396 -21.50 -13.13 -0.21
CA VAL A 396 -21.89 -12.50 -1.48
C VAL A 396 -20.83 -11.49 -1.93
N ALA A 397 -20.47 -11.49 -3.21
CA ALA A 397 -19.52 -10.54 -3.80
C ALA A 397 -19.96 -10.06 -5.18
N PHE A 398 -19.66 -8.81 -5.53
CA PHE A 398 -19.80 -8.29 -6.89
C PHE A 398 -18.51 -8.48 -7.69
N SER A 399 -18.63 -8.72 -9.00
CA SER A 399 -17.46 -8.63 -9.90
C SER A 399 -16.97 -7.18 -10.02
N PRO A 400 -15.68 -6.93 -10.31
CA PRO A 400 -15.11 -5.58 -10.41
C PRO A 400 -15.89 -4.64 -11.35
N ASN A 401 -16.40 -5.18 -12.46
CA ASN A 401 -17.21 -4.44 -13.44
C ASN A 401 -18.69 -4.25 -13.05
N SER A 402 -19.10 -4.61 -11.82
CA SER A 402 -20.48 -4.50 -11.31
C SER A 402 -21.56 -5.24 -12.13
N LYS A 403 -21.20 -6.24 -12.94
CA LYS A 403 -22.13 -6.99 -13.81
C LYS A 403 -22.50 -8.38 -13.30
N LYS A 404 -21.67 -9.03 -12.46
CA LYS A 404 -21.97 -10.33 -11.85
C LYS A 404 -22.06 -10.21 -10.34
N ILE A 405 -22.82 -11.10 -9.74
CA ILE A 405 -22.82 -11.41 -8.30
C ILE A 405 -22.37 -12.87 -8.17
N ALA A 406 -21.37 -13.13 -7.33
CA ALA A 406 -21.08 -14.47 -6.81
C ALA A 406 -21.73 -14.62 -5.44
N SER A 407 -22.18 -15.83 -5.10
CA SER A 407 -22.62 -16.15 -3.74
C SER A 407 -22.36 -17.61 -3.40
N THR A 408 -22.05 -17.87 -2.13
CA THR A 408 -21.79 -19.22 -1.60
C THR A 408 -22.93 -19.70 -0.70
N SER A 409 -22.99 -21.00 -0.44
CA SER A 409 -23.90 -21.58 0.55
C SER A 409 -23.31 -22.80 1.26
N ARG A 410 -24.06 -23.29 2.26
CA ARG A 410 -23.76 -24.55 2.96
C ARG A 410 -23.80 -25.81 2.07
N GLN A 411 -24.22 -25.71 0.81
CA GLN A 411 -24.30 -26.85 -0.13
C GLN A 411 -23.01 -27.09 -0.94
N GLY A 412 -22.01 -26.20 -0.86
CA GLY A 412 -20.77 -26.30 -1.65
C GLY A 412 -20.84 -25.72 -3.06
N VAL A 413 -21.93 -25.02 -3.36
CA VAL A 413 -22.18 -24.41 -4.66
C VAL A 413 -21.82 -22.93 -4.61
N VAL A 414 -21.05 -22.47 -5.61
CA VAL A 414 -21.01 -21.05 -5.98
C VAL A 414 -22.09 -20.80 -7.03
N VAL A 415 -22.96 -19.82 -6.80
CA VAL A 415 -23.89 -19.35 -7.82
C VAL A 415 -23.40 -18.01 -8.36
N LEU A 416 -23.11 -17.98 -9.66
CA LEU A 416 -22.85 -16.76 -10.43
C LEU A 416 -24.17 -16.29 -11.05
N ALA A 417 -24.62 -15.10 -10.68
CA ALA A 417 -25.81 -14.45 -11.24
C ALA A 417 -25.47 -13.12 -11.90
N ASP A 418 -26.30 -12.67 -12.84
CA ASP A 418 -26.20 -11.33 -13.43
C ASP A 418 -26.76 -10.29 -12.44
N ALA A 419 -25.99 -9.22 -12.21
CA ALA A 419 -26.25 -8.23 -11.17
C ALA A 419 -27.45 -7.31 -11.44
N GLU A 420 -27.98 -7.29 -12.66
CA GLU A 420 -29.04 -6.36 -13.08
C GLU A 420 -30.37 -7.08 -13.31
N THR A 421 -30.36 -8.19 -14.05
CA THR A 421 -31.51 -9.08 -14.24
C THR A 421 -31.75 -9.98 -13.02
N GLY A 422 -30.70 -10.45 -12.36
CA GLY A 422 -30.78 -11.46 -11.31
C GLY A 422 -30.79 -12.90 -11.81
N ALA A 423 -30.63 -13.13 -13.13
CA ALA A 423 -30.62 -14.46 -13.71
C ALA A 423 -29.33 -15.22 -13.36
N THR A 424 -29.45 -16.50 -13.00
CA THR A 424 -28.29 -17.38 -12.81
C THR A 424 -27.56 -17.58 -14.13
N ILE A 425 -26.30 -17.14 -14.19
CA ILE A 425 -25.38 -17.33 -15.32
C ILE A 425 -24.78 -18.74 -15.26
N LYS A 426 -24.34 -19.17 -14.07
CA LYS A 426 -23.65 -20.45 -13.87
C LYS A 426 -23.74 -20.91 -12.41
N LYS A 427 -23.69 -22.22 -12.21
CA LYS A 427 -23.33 -22.83 -10.92
C LYS A 427 -21.91 -23.41 -11.07
N LEU A 428 -21.11 -23.28 -10.02
CA LEU A 428 -19.81 -23.94 -9.89
C LEU A 428 -19.93 -24.84 -8.65
N ASP A 429 -19.98 -26.14 -8.86
CA ASP A 429 -20.13 -27.11 -7.78
C ASP A 429 -18.74 -27.53 -7.28
N GLY A 430 -18.43 -27.19 -6.03
CA GLY A 430 -17.30 -27.77 -5.32
C GLY A 430 -17.72 -29.11 -4.75
N GLU A 431 -17.04 -30.20 -5.12
CA GLU A 431 -17.38 -31.56 -4.68
C GLU A 431 -17.25 -31.78 -3.15
N GLN A 432 -16.82 -30.77 -2.38
CA GLN A 432 -16.54 -30.82 -0.95
C GLN A 432 -17.17 -29.65 -0.18
N GLY A 433 -18.47 -29.77 0.13
CA GLY A 433 -19.19 -29.09 1.21
C GLY A 433 -18.99 -27.57 1.41
N ILE A 434 -19.08 -27.09 2.65
CA ILE A 434 -19.39 -25.67 2.95
C ILE A 434 -18.33 -24.69 2.41
N LEU A 435 -18.78 -23.68 1.66
CA LEU A 435 -17.99 -22.54 1.18
C LEU A 435 -18.29 -21.27 1.99
N TYR A 436 -17.34 -20.83 2.82
CA TYR A 436 -17.57 -19.74 3.78
C TYR A 436 -17.49 -18.33 3.16
N SER A 437 -16.67 -18.15 2.14
CA SER A 437 -16.39 -16.86 1.50
C SER A 437 -16.25 -17.00 -0.01
N ALA A 438 -16.52 -15.92 -0.74
CA ALA A 438 -16.19 -15.79 -2.16
C ALA A 438 -15.71 -14.38 -2.49
N GLU A 439 -14.59 -14.24 -3.19
CA GLU A 439 -14.10 -12.95 -3.68
C GLU A 439 -13.62 -13.07 -5.13
N PHE A 440 -13.90 -12.06 -5.96
CA PHE A 440 -13.38 -11.99 -7.34
C PHE A 440 -11.97 -11.42 -7.37
N SER A 441 -11.13 -11.93 -8.27
CA SER A 441 -9.88 -11.24 -8.60
C SER A 441 -10.16 -9.86 -9.23
N PRO A 442 -9.22 -8.89 -9.14
CA PRO A 442 -9.40 -7.55 -9.71
C PRO A 442 -9.65 -7.52 -11.24
N ASP A 443 -9.18 -8.52 -11.97
CA ASP A 443 -9.46 -8.71 -13.40
C ASP A 443 -10.87 -9.28 -13.69
N GLY A 444 -11.60 -9.73 -12.67
CA GLY A 444 -12.91 -10.38 -12.78
C GLY A 444 -12.91 -11.76 -13.45
N GLN A 445 -11.73 -12.30 -13.77
CA GLN A 445 -11.57 -13.59 -14.45
C GLN A 445 -11.59 -14.79 -13.50
N LYS A 446 -11.24 -14.58 -12.22
CA LYS A 446 -11.12 -15.64 -11.23
C LYS A 446 -12.01 -15.33 -10.02
N LEU A 447 -12.37 -16.38 -9.30
CA LEU A 447 -13.03 -16.29 -8.00
C LEU A 447 -12.27 -17.18 -7.02
N ALA A 448 -11.96 -16.69 -5.82
CA ALA A 448 -11.42 -17.50 -4.73
C ALA A 448 -12.52 -17.81 -3.72
N THR A 449 -12.55 -19.05 -3.20
CA THR A 449 -13.50 -19.46 -2.14
C THR A 449 -12.81 -20.26 -1.04
N GLY A 450 -12.99 -19.85 0.22
CA GLY A 450 -12.54 -20.60 1.39
C GLY A 450 -13.51 -21.74 1.76
N THR A 451 -12.97 -22.93 2.04
CA THR A 451 -13.74 -24.17 2.27
C THR A 451 -13.70 -24.65 3.73
N ALA A 452 -14.67 -25.48 4.11
CA ALA A 452 -14.62 -26.28 5.35
C ALA A 452 -13.64 -27.47 5.31
N TYR A 453 -12.88 -27.65 4.22
CA TYR A 453 -11.97 -28.79 4.01
C TYR A 453 -10.50 -28.37 4.12
N ASN A 454 -10.25 -27.22 4.74
CA ASN A 454 -8.93 -26.59 4.93
C ASN A 454 -8.28 -26.04 3.65
N ASP A 455 -8.95 -26.13 2.52
CA ASP A 455 -8.42 -25.68 1.22
C ASP A 455 -9.08 -24.38 0.74
N ILE A 456 -8.45 -23.76 -0.25
CA ILE A 456 -9.02 -22.68 -1.05
C ILE A 456 -9.23 -23.22 -2.46
N ILE A 457 -10.39 -22.92 -3.06
CA ILE A 457 -10.63 -23.21 -4.48
C ILE A 457 -10.55 -21.91 -5.26
N ILE A 458 -9.72 -21.89 -6.30
CA ILE A 458 -9.66 -20.84 -7.32
C ILE A 458 -10.43 -21.32 -8.55
N TRP A 459 -11.45 -20.58 -8.93
CA TRP A 459 -12.32 -20.86 -10.07
C TRP A 459 -11.99 -19.93 -11.25
N ASP A 460 -12.04 -20.44 -12.48
CA ASP A 460 -12.18 -19.59 -13.66
C ASP A 460 -13.65 -19.20 -13.88
N VAL A 461 -13.91 -17.90 -13.98
CA VAL A 461 -15.25 -17.30 -14.03
C VAL A 461 -15.93 -17.44 -15.41
N GLN A 462 -15.20 -17.93 -16.43
CA GLN A 462 -15.68 -18.18 -17.78
C GLN A 462 -15.82 -19.70 -18.05
N SER A 463 -14.73 -20.47 -18.00
CA SER A 463 -14.76 -21.92 -18.25
C SER A 463 -15.43 -22.68 -17.12
N GLY A 464 -15.35 -22.19 -15.88
CA GLY A 464 -15.84 -22.86 -14.68
C GLY A 464 -14.88 -23.90 -14.10
N ASP A 465 -13.69 -24.06 -14.70
CA ASP A 465 -12.66 -24.95 -14.19
C ASP A 465 -12.17 -24.49 -12.81
N SER A 466 -11.69 -25.42 -11.99
CA SER A 466 -11.26 -25.16 -10.62
C SER A 466 -9.83 -25.61 -10.37
N ARG A 467 -9.19 -24.99 -9.39
CA ARG A 467 -7.85 -25.34 -8.90
C ARG A 467 -7.82 -25.24 -7.37
N ILE A 468 -7.42 -26.31 -6.72
CA ILE A 468 -7.29 -26.39 -5.26
C ILE A 468 -5.92 -25.84 -4.83
N PHE A 469 -5.92 -25.04 -3.77
CA PHE A 469 -4.76 -24.50 -3.07
C PHE A 469 -4.75 -25.10 -1.65
N GLU A 470 -3.94 -26.14 -1.46
CA GLU A 470 -3.83 -26.89 -0.21
C GLU A 470 -2.88 -26.22 0.79
N GLY A 471 -3.15 -26.35 2.10
CA GLY A 471 -2.10 -26.19 3.12
C GLY A 471 -2.49 -25.67 4.49
N HIS A 472 -3.68 -25.09 4.68
CA HIS A 472 -4.20 -24.84 6.04
C HIS A 472 -4.56 -26.18 6.73
N LYS A 473 -4.78 -26.14 8.04
CA LYS A 473 -5.08 -27.31 8.89
C LYS A 473 -6.43 -27.22 9.63
N GLY A 474 -7.28 -26.30 9.17
CA GLY A 474 -8.64 -26.04 9.65
C GLY A 474 -9.40 -25.26 8.59
N ASP A 475 -10.73 -25.18 8.69
CA ASP A 475 -11.61 -24.45 7.76
C ASP A 475 -11.03 -23.09 7.36
N VAL A 476 -11.09 -22.73 6.08
CA VAL A 476 -10.71 -21.41 5.59
C VAL A 476 -11.96 -20.53 5.58
N ASN A 477 -12.10 -19.70 6.61
CA ASN A 477 -13.28 -18.85 6.81
C ASN A 477 -13.34 -17.73 5.76
N SER A 478 -12.21 -17.11 5.46
CA SER A 478 -12.12 -15.91 4.61
C SER A 478 -10.89 -15.95 3.71
N VAL A 479 -11.07 -15.42 2.49
CA VAL A 479 -10.05 -15.20 1.47
C VAL A 479 -10.22 -13.81 0.88
N ALA A 480 -9.12 -13.16 0.47
CA ALA A 480 -9.13 -11.88 -0.26
C ALA A 480 -7.94 -11.76 -1.22
N PHE A 481 -8.12 -11.13 -2.38
CA PHE A 481 -7.07 -10.89 -3.38
C PHE A 481 -6.29 -9.61 -3.10
N SER A 482 -5.01 -9.59 -3.49
CA SER A 482 -4.28 -8.32 -3.62
C SER A 482 -4.88 -7.47 -4.76
N PRO A 483 -4.83 -6.13 -4.69
CA PRO A 483 -5.33 -5.24 -5.75
C PRO A 483 -4.67 -5.45 -7.12
N ASP A 484 -3.48 -6.06 -7.16
CA ASP A 484 -2.78 -6.41 -8.40
C ASP A 484 -3.07 -7.84 -8.91
N GLY A 485 -3.92 -8.60 -8.20
CA GLY A 485 -4.36 -9.96 -8.52
C GLY A 485 -3.30 -11.05 -8.42
N LYS A 486 -2.05 -10.73 -8.03
CA LYS A 486 -0.94 -11.70 -8.00
C LYS A 486 -0.91 -12.53 -6.71
N GLN A 487 -1.45 -12.00 -5.63
CA GLN A 487 -1.48 -12.64 -4.32
C GLN A 487 -2.92 -12.83 -3.83
N LEU A 488 -3.09 -13.81 -2.95
CA LEU A 488 -4.30 -14.02 -2.17
C LEU A 488 -3.89 -14.11 -0.70
N VAL A 489 -4.70 -13.60 0.21
CA VAL A 489 -4.59 -13.81 1.66
C VAL A 489 -5.75 -14.66 2.15
N SER A 490 -5.53 -15.48 3.18
CA SER A 490 -6.57 -16.29 3.81
C SER A 490 -6.45 -16.34 5.34
N GLY A 491 -7.57 -16.58 6.00
CA GLY A 491 -7.67 -16.79 7.45
C GLY A 491 -8.44 -18.08 7.78
N SER A 492 -7.94 -18.85 8.74
CA SER A 492 -8.42 -20.21 9.04
C SER A 492 -8.66 -20.49 10.53
N ASN A 493 -9.44 -21.54 10.80
CA ASN A 493 -9.55 -22.22 12.08
C ASN A 493 -8.20 -22.77 12.62
N ASP A 494 -7.19 -23.00 11.78
CA ASP A 494 -5.83 -23.33 12.23
C ASP A 494 -5.07 -22.15 12.88
N LYS A 495 -5.70 -20.97 12.90
CA LYS A 495 -5.24 -19.69 13.47
C LYS A 495 -4.16 -18.96 12.67
N ASP A 496 -3.71 -19.51 11.54
CA ASP A 496 -2.77 -18.83 10.66
C ASP A 496 -3.50 -17.82 9.76
N VAL A 497 -2.77 -16.75 9.43
CA VAL A 497 -3.00 -15.91 8.26
C VAL A 497 -1.99 -16.37 7.21
N ARG A 498 -2.43 -16.69 5.99
CA ARG A 498 -1.54 -17.16 4.92
C ARG A 498 -1.59 -16.28 3.69
N LEU A 499 -0.44 -16.15 3.04
CA LEU A 499 -0.24 -15.38 1.82
C LEU A 499 0.17 -16.34 0.70
N TRP A 500 -0.61 -16.36 -0.38
CA TRP A 500 -0.50 -17.29 -1.50
C TRP A 500 -0.07 -16.55 -2.76
N ASP A 501 0.83 -17.15 -3.55
CA ASP A 501 1.08 -16.71 -4.93
C ASP A 501 0.06 -17.36 -5.87
N VAL A 502 -0.80 -16.56 -6.50
CA VAL A 502 -1.96 -17.02 -7.29
C VAL A 502 -1.54 -17.82 -8.53
N LYS A 503 -0.34 -17.57 -9.05
CA LYS A 503 0.18 -18.30 -10.23
C LYS A 503 0.63 -19.71 -9.86
N SER A 504 1.43 -19.86 -8.81
CA SER A 504 2.02 -21.15 -8.40
C SER A 504 1.15 -21.94 -7.44
N GLY A 505 0.23 -21.32 -6.71
CA GLY A 505 -0.60 -21.94 -5.67
C GLY A 505 0.13 -22.20 -4.35
N LYS A 506 1.33 -21.66 -4.17
CA LYS A 506 2.15 -21.87 -2.95
C LYS A 506 1.78 -20.86 -1.87
N SER A 507 1.53 -21.33 -0.64
CA SER A 507 1.38 -20.48 0.55
C SER A 507 2.68 -20.28 1.32
N GLN A 508 2.71 -19.19 2.08
CA GLN A 508 3.55 -19.00 3.27
C GLN A 508 2.68 -18.48 4.42
N VAL A 509 3.05 -18.77 5.67
CA VAL A 509 2.40 -18.16 6.84
C VAL A 509 2.88 -16.71 6.96
N LEU A 510 1.93 -15.77 6.97
CA LEU A 510 2.16 -14.34 7.20
C LEU A 510 2.25 -14.03 8.70
N GLY A 511 1.55 -14.81 9.51
CA GLY A 511 1.58 -14.80 10.96
C GLY A 511 0.35 -15.52 11.52
N SER A 512 0.14 -15.49 12.83
CA SER A 512 -0.98 -16.20 13.47
C SER A 512 -1.68 -15.38 14.56
N HIS A 513 -2.92 -15.76 14.84
CA HIS A 513 -3.68 -15.33 16.02
C HIS A 513 -3.65 -16.41 17.12
N SER A 514 -4.12 -16.08 18.32
CA SER A 514 -4.19 -17.08 19.41
C SER A 514 -5.40 -18.01 19.30
N ARG A 515 -6.37 -17.65 18.44
CA ARG A 515 -7.60 -18.37 18.08
C ARG A 515 -7.90 -18.20 16.59
N THR A 516 -8.94 -18.89 16.07
CA THR A 516 -9.44 -18.80 14.69
C THR A 516 -9.31 -17.41 14.08
N VAL A 517 -8.77 -17.33 12.87
CA VAL A 517 -8.90 -16.14 12.01
C VAL A 517 -10.20 -16.27 11.23
N THR A 518 -11.08 -15.28 11.38
CA THR A 518 -12.45 -15.26 10.85
C THR A 518 -12.55 -14.54 9.52
N VAL A 519 -11.80 -13.44 9.39
CA VAL A 519 -11.88 -12.51 8.26
C VAL A 519 -10.50 -11.95 7.94
N VAL A 520 -10.19 -11.80 6.66
CA VAL A 520 -8.99 -11.12 6.16
C VAL A 520 -9.37 -10.10 5.08
N ALA A 521 -8.55 -9.07 4.89
CA ALA A 521 -8.70 -8.09 3.81
C ALA A 521 -7.34 -7.48 3.44
N PHE A 522 -7.17 -7.08 2.17
CA PHE A 522 -6.07 -6.20 1.74
C PHE A 522 -6.49 -4.72 1.80
N SER A 523 -5.52 -3.83 2.04
CA SER A 523 -5.68 -2.41 1.77
C SER A 523 -5.75 -2.14 0.25
N PRO A 524 -6.39 -1.04 -0.20
CA PRO A 524 -6.51 -0.71 -1.63
C PRO A 524 -5.16 -0.53 -2.35
N ASP A 525 -4.10 -0.21 -1.62
CA ASP A 525 -2.74 -0.08 -2.13
C ASP A 525 -1.92 -1.39 -2.10
N GLY A 526 -2.52 -2.49 -1.60
CA GLY A 526 -1.92 -3.81 -1.49
C GLY A 526 -0.79 -3.97 -0.46
N LYS A 527 -0.39 -2.90 0.26
CA LYS A 527 0.76 -2.94 1.17
C LYS A 527 0.43 -3.57 2.52
N THR A 528 -0.81 -3.43 2.99
CA THR A 528 -1.26 -3.90 4.29
C THR A 528 -2.29 -5.02 4.15
N VAL A 529 -2.14 -6.07 4.94
CA VAL A 529 -3.18 -7.07 5.22
C VAL A 529 -3.77 -6.78 6.59
N ALA A 530 -5.09 -6.82 6.71
CA ALA A 530 -5.79 -6.90 7.99
C ALA A 530 -6.34 -8.32 8.23
N SER A 531 -6.33 -8.78 9.48
CA SER A 531 -6.96 -10.04 9.91
C SER A 531 -7.72 -9.91 11.22
N GLY A 532 -8.96 -10.37 11.26
CA GLY A 532 -9.83 -10.42 12.44
C GLY A 532 -9.92 -11.84 13.03
N SER A 533 -10.18 -11.95 14.33
CA SER A 533 -10.12 -13.23 15.03
C SER A 533 -11.12 -13.39 16.19
N TYR A 534 -11.37 -14.65 16.55
CA TYR A 534 -11.96 -15.09 17.82
C TYR A 534 -11.08 -14.81 19.06
N ASP A 535 -9.91 -14.17 18.92
CA ASP A 535 -9.14 -13.59 20.02
C ASP A 535 -9.43 -12.10 20.31
N ASN A 536 -10.52 -11.58 19.74
CA ASN A 536 -11.05 -10.23 19.94
C ASN A 536 -10.13 -9.12 19.40
N THR A 537 -9.09 -9.46 18.65
CA THR A 537 -8.14 -8.49 18.08
C THR A 537 -8.17 -8.48 16.57
N VAL A 538 -7.83 -7.33 16.00
CA VAL A 538 -7.48 -7.20 14.58
C VAL A 538 -5.96 -7.04 14.51
N LYS A 539 -5.30 -7.70 13.55
CA LYS A 539 -3.87 -7.51 13.29
C LYS A 539 -3.67 -6.89 11.92
N LEU A 540 -2.69 -6.00 11.82
CA LEU A 540 -2.22 -5.36 10.60
C LEU A 540 -0.83 -5.90 10.28
N TRP A 541 -0.63 -6.39 9.06
CA TRP A 541 0.60 -7.01 8.59
C TRP A 541 1.08 -6.32 7.32
N ASP A 542 2.39 -6.13 7.17
CA ASP A 542 2.99 -5.62 5.94
C ASP A 542 3.17 -6.80 4.97
N ALA A 543 2.56 -6.71 3.77
CA ALA A 543 2.51 -7.81 2.81
C ALA A 543 3.87 -8.12 2.16
N LYS A 544 4.81 -7.16 2.16
CA LYS A 544 6.11 -7.27 1.48
C LYS A 544 7.18 -7.88 2.39
N SER A 545 7.33 -7.33 3.60
CA SER A 545 8.23 -7.80 4.65
C SER A 545 7.68 -8.98 5.44
N LYS A 546 6.35 -9.19 5.41
CA LYS A 546 5.62 -10.25 6.13
C LYS A 546 5.76 -10.12 7.65
N THR A 547 5.70 -8.89 8.14
CA THR A 547 5.84 -8.55 9.55
C THR A 547 4.54 -7.99 10.13
N LEU A 548 4.31 -8.22 11.43
CA LEU A 548 3.21 -7.59 12.16
C LEU A 548 3.50 -6.10 12.34
N ILE A 549 2.73 -5.24 11.67
CA ILE A 549 2.77 -3.78 11.89
C ILE A 549 2.15 -3.46 13.25
N ARG A 550 0.97 -4.03 13.55
CA ARG A 550 0.20 -3.67 14.74
C ARG A 550 -0.82 -4.72 15.15
N GLN A 551 -1.11 -4.81 16.45
CA GLN A 551 -2.29 -5.50 16.98
C GLN A 551 -3.25 -4.47 17.57
N LEU A 552 -4.42 -4.33 16.96
CA LEU A 552 -5.51 -3.45 17.36
C LEU A 552 -6.37 -4.16 18.43
N LYS A 553 -6.56 -3.51 19.58
CA LYS A 553 -7.28 -4.04 20.75
C LYS A 553 -8.36 -3.05 21.15
N GLY A 554 -9.60 -3.52 21.32
CA GLY A 554 -10.73 -2.65 21.69
C GLY A 554 -12.09 -3.34 21.62
N HIS A 555 -12.25 -4.30 20.71
CA HIS A 555 -13.43 -5.17 20.72
C HIS A 555 -13.46 -6.05 21.97
N ALA A 556 -14.65 -6.19 22.55
CA ALA A 556 -14.86 -6.99 23.77
C ALA A 556 -15.13 -8.48 23.47
N ASN A 557 -15.35 -8.83 22.20
CA ASN A 557 -15.69 -10.18 21.75
C ASN A 557 -15.13 -10.43 20.33
N PHE A 558 -15.42 -11.59 19.76
CA PHE A 558 -14.94 -12.05 18.45
C PHE A 558 -15.12 -11.00 17.35
N VAL A 559 -14.10 -10.79 16.51
CA VAL A 559 -14.25 -10.03 15.26
C VAL A 559 -14.79 -10.97 14.18
N LYS A 560 -15.77 -10.54 13.39
CA LYS A 560 -16.36 -11.31 12.28
C LYS A 560 -16.22 -10.67 10.91
N SER A 561 -16.13 -9.34 10.84
CA SER A 561 -16.09 -8.59 9.57
C SER A 561 -15.01 -7.50 9.58
N LEU A 562 -14.44 -7.24 8.39
CA LEU A 562 -13.46 -6.18 8.13
C LEU A 562 -13.76 -5.54 6.77
N ALA A 563 -13.54 -4.23 6.65
CA ALA A 563 -13.51 -3.54 5.35
C ALA A 563 -12.58 -2.31 5.44
N PHE A 564 -11.72 -2.10 4.44
CA PHE A 564 -10.92 -0.87 4.34
C PHE A 564 -11.72 0.27 3.68
N SER A 565 -11.36 1.51 4.00
CA SER A 565 -11.72 2.69 3.24
C SER A 565 -11.22 2.54 1.79
N PRO A 566 -12.10 2.54 0.77
CA PRO A 566 -11.76 2.05 -0.56
C PRO A 566 -10.89 3.01 -1.40
N THR A 567 -10.87 4.32 -1.08
CA THR A 567 -10.13 5.33 -1.85
C THR A 567 -8.71 5.57 -1.33
N ASP A 568 -8.55 5.70 -0.01
CA ASP A 568 -7.30 6.11 0.63
C ASP A 568 -6.66 5.02 1.49
N GLY A 569 -7.37 3.92 1.76
CA GLY A 569 -6.94 2.88 2.71
C GLY A 569 -6.75 3.37 4.15
N LYS A 570 -7.08 4.64 4.46
CA LYS A 570 -6.68 5.31 5.70
C LYS A 570 -7.37 4.73 6.92
N TYR A 571 -8.63 4.30 6.76
CA TYR A 571 -9.43 3.72 7.81
C TYR A 571 -9.73 2.24 7.54
N LEU A 572 -9.82 1.48 8.62
CA LEU A 572 -10.31 0.11 8.63
C LEU A 572 -11.57 0.06 9.52
N ALA A 573 -12.66 -0.48 9.00
CA ALA A 573 -13.83 -0.84 9.80
C ALA A 573 -13.72 -2.30 10.27
N SER A 574 -14.08 -2.58 11.52
CA SER A 574 -14.22 -3.94 12.04
C SER A 574 -15.53 -4.14 12.78
N GLY A 575 -16.21 -5.26 12.53
CA GLY A 575 -17.49 -5.64 13.14
C GLY A 575 -17.35 -6.90 14.00
N SER A 576 -18.08 -6.95 15.11
CA SER A 576 -17.86 -7.92 16.19
C SER A 576 -19.14 -8.45 16.85
N ASP A 577 -19.00 -9.61 17.51
CA ASP A 577 -19.96 -10.19 18.46
C ASP A 577 -20.19 -9.31 19.70
N ASP A 578 -19.40 -8.24 19.90
CA ASP A 578 -19.66 -7.21 20.91
C ASP A 578 -20.72 -6.17 20.47
N LYS A 579 -21.31 -6.36 19.29
CA LYS A 579 -22.42 -5.58 18.72
C LYS A 579 -22.02 -4.20 18.19
N LYS A 580 -20.73 -3.88 18.16
CA LYS A 580 -20.19 -2.61 17.68
C LYS A 580 -19.49 -2.76 16.34
N ILE A 581 -19.34 -1.61 15.67
CA ILE A 581 -18.39 -1.42 14.58
C ILE A 581 -17.34 -0.43 15.08
N GLN A 582 -16.06 -0.75 14.95
CA GLN A 582 -14.98 0.20 15.25
C GLN A 582 -14.30 0.68 13.97
N LEU A 583 -14.00 1.96 13.91
CA LEU A 583 -13.21 2.60 12.85
C LEU A 583 -11.81 2.90 13.41
N TRP A 584 -10.80 2.27 12.83
CA TRP A 584 -9.39 2.43 13.17
C TRP A 584 -8.70 3.29 12.12
N GLU A 585 -7.87 4.25 12.51
CA GLU A 585 -6.92 4.86 11.58
C GLU A 585 -5.72 3.92 11.41
N VAL A 586 -5.43 3.49 10.18
CA VAL A 586 -4.51 2.38 9.90
C VAL A 586 -3.05 2.72 10.27
N ALA A 587 -2.64 3.98 10.06
CA ALA A 587 -1.28 4.44 10.34
C ALA A 587 -0.97 4.47 11.85
N THR A 588 -1.84 5.08 12.65
CA THR A 588 -1.67 5.21 14.11
C THR A 588 -2.12 3.95 14.86
N GLY A 589 -3.12 3.25 14.34
CA GLY A 589 -3.83 2.16 15.01
C GLY A 589 -4.81 2.62 16.08
N GLU A 590 -5.09 3.91 16.17
CA GLU A 590 -6.02 4.46 17.15
C GLU A 590 -7.47 4.21 16.74
N THR A 591 -8.31 3.86 17.72
CA THR A 591 -9.76 3.72 17.53
C THR A 591 -10.38 5.10 17.37
N GLY A 592 -10.46 5.60 16.14
CA GLY A 592 -11.00 6.93 15.86
C GLY A 592 -12.47 7.09 16.27
N LYS A 593 -13.32 6.09 15.98
CA LYS A 593 -14.76 6.11 16.29
C LYS A 593 -15.33 4.70 16.54
N ALA A 594 -16.45 4.59 17.25
CA ALA A 594 -17.18 3.35 17.44
C ALA A 594 -18.69 3.52 17.18
N LEU A 595 -19.19 2.96 16.07
CA LEU A 595 -20.60 3.02 15.71
C LEU A 595 -21.36 1.96 16.53
N SER A 596 -22.40 2.40 17.24
CA SER A 596 -23.21 1.57 18.14
C SER A 596 -24.68 1.67 17.76
N GLY A 597 -25.41 0.56 17.81
CA GLY A 597 -26.85 0.54 17.53
C GLY A 597 -27.41 -0.82 17.13
N HIS A 598 -26.58 -1.74 16.64
CA HIS A 598 -26.95 -3.15 16.50
C HIS A 598 -27.18 -3.80 17.88
N THR A 599 -28.10 -4.76 17.95
CA THR A 599 -28.47 -5.43 19.21
C THR A 599 -27.95 -6.86 19.32
N ALA A 600 -27.26 -7.36 18.29
CA ALA A 600 -26.51 -8.62 18.26
C ALA A 600 -25.22 -8.46 17.42
N SER A 601 -24.52 -9.57 17.17
CA SER A 601 -23.27 -9.63 16.39
C SER A 601 -23.35 -8.89 15.05
N VAL A 602 -22.27 -8.20 14.66
CA VAL A 602 -22.11 -7.59 13.34
C VAL A 602 -21.32 -8.54 12.42
N THR A 603 -22.00 -9.11 11.42
CA THR A 603 -21.51 -10.25 10.65
C THR A 603 -20.83 -9.87 9.34
N GLY A 604 -21.25 -8.78 8.69
CA GLY A 604 -20.68 -8.28 7.43
C GLY A 604 -20.59 -6.75 7.39
N LEU A 605 -19.64 -6.24 6.61
CA LEU A 605 -19.34 -4.81 6.44
C LEU A 605 -18.91 -4.50 5.01
N ALA A 606 -19.44 -3.42 4.43
CA ALA A 606 -19.00 -2.90 3.13
C ALA A 606 -19.02 -1.37 3.11
N PHE A 607 -17.94 -0.74 2.63
CA PHE A 607 -17.89 0.70 2.36
C PHE A 607 -18.51 1.03 1.01
N SER A 608 -19.22 2.16 0.90
CA SER A 608 -19.54 2.76 -0.39
C SER A 608 -18.25 3.17 -1.11
N PRO A 609 -18.14 3.08 -2.45
CA PRO A 609 -16.90 3.41 -3.18
C PRO A 609 -16.31 4.80 -2.90
N GLY A 610 -17.13 5.80 -2.57
CA GLY A 610 -16.67 7.14 -2.18
C GLY A 610 -16.35 7.31 -0.68
N GLY A 611 -16.26 6.24 0.11
CA GLY A 611 -15.94 6.24 1.55
C GLY A 611 -16.99 6.85 2.50
N GLN A 612 -17.98 7.60 2.00
CA GLN A 612 -18.92 8.39 2.81
C GLN A 612 -19.94 7.55 3.62
N GLN A 613 -20.33 6.38 3.13
CA GLN A 613 -21.25 5.46 3.80
C GLN A 613 -20.58 4.12 4.11
N LEU A 614 -21.01 3.52 5.21
CA LEU A 614 -20.74 2.12 5.56
C LEU A 614 -22.07 1.37 5.64
N VAL A 615 -22.14 0.16 5.10
CA VAL A 615 -23.28 -0.75 5.26
C VAL A 615 -22.86 -1.93 6.13
N SER A 616 -23.69 -2.29 7.09
CA SER A 616 -23.45 -3.41 8.02
C SER A 616 -24.63 -4.37 8.10
N THR A 617 -24.34 -5.65 8.34
CA THR A 617 -25.32 -6.71 8.58
C THR A 617 -25.14 -7.31 9.97
N SER A 618 -26.23 -7.83 10.55
CA SER A 618 -26.21 -8.35 11.91
C SER A 618 -27.20 -9.49 12.16
N GLU A 619 -26.83 -10.36 13.10
CA GLU A 619 -27.69 -11.38 13.70
C GLU A 619 -28.96 -10.78 14.37
N ASP A 620 -29.02 -9.45 14.58
CA ASP A 620 -30.25 -8.75 15.01
C ASP A 620 -31.33 -8.66 13.92
N LYS A 621 -31.03 -9.19 12.73
CA LYS A 621 -31.88 -9.21 11.53
C LYS A 621 -32.06 -7.82 10.92
N THR A 622 -31.10 -6.92 11.10
CA THR A 622 -31.07 -5.62 10.43
C THR A 622 -29.85 -5.44 9.53
N ILE A 623 -30.08 -4.76 8.41
CA ILE A 623 -29.06 -4.13 7.58
C ILE A 623 -29.09 -2.64 7.94
N ARG A 624 -27.94 -2.01 8.22
CA ARG A 624 -27.85 -0.59 8.56
C ARG A 624 -26.90 0.16 7.65
N VAL A 625 -27.30 1.36 7.27
CA VAL A 625 -26.51 2.31 6.47
C VAL A 625 -26.10 3.45 7.38
N TRP A 626 -24.80 3.66 7.55
CA TRP A 626 -24.22 4.66 8.44
C TRP A 626 -23.60 5.78 7.61
N GLY A 627 -23.89 7.04 7.96
CA GLY A 627 -23.25 8.21 7.35
C GLY A 627 -22.05 8.64 8.18
N LEU A 628 -20.82 8.43 7.69
CA LEU A 628 -19.62 8.53 8.53
C LEU A 628 -19.22 9.96 8.91
N VAL A 629 -19.78 10.96 8.21
CA VAL A 629 -19.62 12.40 8.52
C VAL A 629 -20.43 12.80 9.76
N ASN A 630 -21.67 12.29 9.88
CA ASN A 630 -22.63 12.67 10.92
C ASN A 630 -22.84 11.58 11.99
N GLU A 631 -22.13 10.45 11.88
CA GLU A 631 -22.15 9.29 12.80
C GLU A 631 -23.54 8.67 13.03
N SER A 632 -24.49 8.97 12.15
CA SER A 632 -25.89 8.57 12.26
C SER A 632 -26.25 7.38 11.38
N ILE A 633 -27.24 6.62 11.82
CA ILE A 633 -27.92 5.61 11.01
C ILE A 633 -28.81 6.36 10.02
N VAL A 634 -28.42 6.36 8.75
CA VAL A 634 -29.18 6.98 7.65
C VAL A 634 -30.41 6.14 7.30
N LYS A 635 -30.28 4.80 7.37
CA LYS A 635 -31.40 3.88 7.15
C LYS A 635 -31.17 2.52 7.79
N THR A 636 -32.27 1.85 8.13
CA THR A 636 -32.32 0.46 8.58
C THR A 636 -33.29 -0.33 7.70
N TYR A 637 -32.95 -1.58 7.39
CA TYR A 637 -33.81 -2.56 6.72
C TYR A 637 -33.88 -3.84 7.57
N THR A 638 -34.99 -4.56 7.53
CA THR A 638 -35.16 -5.82 8.28
C THR A 638 -34.99 -7.01 7.35
N ALA A 639 -33.94 -7.80 7.54
CA ALA A 639 -33.64 -9.00 6.76
C ALA A 639 -32.78 -9.98 7.60
N LYS A 640 -32.97 -11.29 7.45
CA LYS A 640 -32.11 -12.29 8.09
C LYS A 640 -30.84 -12.50 7.25
N VAL A 641 -29.82 -11.69 7.49
CA VAL A 641 -28.61 -11.60 6.64
C VAL A 641 -27.36 -12.10 7.36
N ASN A 642 -26.47 -12.70 6.58
CA ASN A 642 -25.14 -13.13 7.02
C ASN A 642 -24.08 -12.14 6.54
N ASP A 643 -24.07 -11.80 5.26
CA ASP A 643 -23.01 -11.02 4.60
C ASP A 643 -23.56 -9.90 3.69
N VAL A 644 -22.73 -8.91 3.34
CA VAL A 644 -23.06 -7.78 2.46
C VAL A 644 -21.88 -7.36 1.59
N ALA A 645 -22.15 -7.15 0.30
CA ALA A 645 -21.24 -6.46 -0.61
C ALA A 645 -21.95 -5.27 -1.28
N ILE A 646 -21.19 -4.21 -1.56
CA ILE A 646 -21.61 -3.07 -2.39
C ILE A 646 -20.96 -3.23 -3.76
N SER A 647 -21.66 -2.88 -4.84
CA SER A 647 -21.09 -2.93 -6.18
C SER A 647 -20.05 -1.82 -6.37
N PRO A 648 -18.93 -2.07 -7.07
CA PRO A 648 -17.91 -1.04 -7.35
C PRO A 648 -18.45 0.22 -8.03
N ASP A 649 -19.54 0.13 -8.80
CA ASP A 649 -20.23 1.30 -9.40
C ASP A 649 -20.99 2.18 -8.39
N GLY A 650 -21.11 1.74 -7.13
CA GLY A 650 -21.82 2.44 -6.04
C GLY A 650 -23.34 2.50 -6.21
N LYS A 651 -23.92 1.76 -7.16
CA LYS A 651 -25.35 1.81 -7.52
C LYS A 651 -26.19 0.69 -6.91
N ARG A 652 -25.55 -0.41 -6.46
CA ARG A 652 -26.22 -1.56 -5.84
C ARG A 652 -25.51 -2.00 -4.56
N PHE A 653 -26.25 -2.66 -3.68
CA PHE A 653 -25.67 -3.56 -2.69
C PHE A 653 -26.47 -4.86 -2.65
N ALA A 654 -25.83 -5.95 -2.27
CA ALA A 654 -26.42 -7.28 -2.19
C ALA A 654 -26.09 -7.90 -0.82
N THR A 655 -27.04 -8.67 -0.28
CA THR A 655 -26.87 -9.36 1.01
C THR A 655 -27.21 -10.83 0.92
N ALA A 656 -26.33 -11.69 1.44
CA ALA A 656 -26.58 -13.13 1.56
C ALA A 656 -27.54 -13.39 2.74
N ALA A 657 -28.68 -14.03 2.47
CA ALA A 657 -29.71 -14.28 3.48
C ALA A 657 -29.74 -15.73 3.98
N SER A 658 -30.16 -15.87 5.24
CA SER A 658 -30.20 -17.15 5.98
C SER A 658 -31.05 -18.24 5.33
N ASP A 659 -31.97 -17.85 4.45
CA ASP A 659 -32.93 -18.68 3.72
C ASP A 659 -32.48 -19.03 2.28
N GLY A 660 -31.23 -18.74 1.93
CA GLY A 660 -30.65 -19.06 0.62
C GLY A 660 -30.89 -17.99 -0.46
N GLN A 661 -31.59 -16.91 -0.12
CA GLN A 661 -31.83 -15.80 -1.03
C GLN A 661 -30.68 -14.79 -1.04
N ILE A 662 -30.45 -14.14 -2.18
CA ILE A 662 -29.61 -12.95 -2.28
C ILE A 662 -30.51 -11.75 -2.52
N GLN A 663 -30.64 -10.86 -1.53
CA GLN A 663 -31.43 -9.64 -1.67
C GLN A 663 -30.57 -8.56 -2.33
N VAL A 664 -31.10 -7.86 -3.33
CA VAL A 664 -30.41 -6.78 -4.06
C VAL A 664 -31.16 -5.47 -3.88
N PHE A 665 -30.42 -4.46 -3.48
CA PHE A 665 -30.87 -3.08 -3.25
C PHE A 665 -30.20 -2.17 -4.29
N LYS A 666 -30.91 -1.12 -4.71
CA LYS A 666 -30.41 -0.09 -5.65
C LYS A 666 -30.41 1.28 -4.99
N SER A 667 -29.41 2.11 -5.29
CA SER A 667 -29.46 3.54 -4.97
C SER A 667 -30.59 4.19 -5.79
N ALA A 668 -31.54 4.84 -5.10
CA ALA A 668 -32.51 5.72 -5.75
C ALA A 668 -31.89 7.07 -6.13
#